data_AF-A0A5C6XC24-F1
#
_entry.id   AF-A0A5C6XC24-F1
#
_cell.length_a   1.000
_cell.length_b   1.000
_cell.length_c   1.000
_cell.angle_alpha   90.00
_cell.angle_beta   90.00
_cell.angle_gamma   90.00
#
_symmetry.space_group_name_H-M   'P 1'
#
loop_
_entity.id
_entity.type
_entity.pdbx_description
1 polymer ?
#
loop_
_entity_poly.entity_id
_entity_poly.type
_entity_poly.pdbx_seq_one_letter_code
_entity_poly.pdbx_strand_id
1 'polypeptide(L)'
;MSHARSVRSPLLFPLTLLLAASLALGACGDDPEPEDRPDVENDAGPDADVGPDADVDPDPDADVDPDPDVDVTDPTDPPEDAIACDERMPAPPTGERCIVIPGSSDNILIRGTILAGGEVYHEGSLLLDDQSPNRQITCSGCGCADEPEAQDATIISCPTGVISPGLINPHDHITYSLSRPQPHGEERFDHRHDWRRGLRGHDQIDTSPGSDNSHEGILYGELRMLFGGATSIVGSVGSGDADGMLRNLDNTSYTEGLSGVDVLYRTFPLGDVNGTLRASGCDYPGIDDESRLSAGTYLPHVSEGIDPEAQNEFRCLSGASGSDLIQDNTAIIHGIGLSARDVALMAQRGSTLVWSARTNIDLYGNTAQAPLFKKFGVPITLGTDWSASGSMNMLRELQCADYLNRLYFDETFTEQELWEMVTANAADAMGAGDQIGRLENGYIGDITIFDGTDRLPYRAVIDAEIADIVLVMRGGEPLYGDASLIEDLVENEELAGCEMIDVCERDRRLCVELDAGKSLSDIRSAVSSSAYELFFCGEPEDEPSCMPFRPNEYTGLTDTTDTSGDGIPDAVDNCPAFFNPIRPMDGSTQADTNGNGLGDICDPCPLSEDPSCTGVDPADLDGDGEANETDNCPVHYNPGQENTSGDEFGDACSPCPETFLGDGAACPISIYDLKDGTVAPGARATFEGVIVTAVAEGVSFFVQVDPASDDYERAQYSGIYVYNAGGSVEPEVGDRINLTGSTSLFFGQIQVANVENIEILESDYPLPEPVLVNTSAISNDGSLQEALEGVLVRVEDVIVTDNTPDPGPGQGDNAFEFVIDDQVRVNNLIYTIDPRPEVGDDFASITGVLRWANENSKIEPRSELDIVTGPPFLATLDPSPLFVSADGGTTTLTLALNREAEADTTIDLSYAPEGVVTGPASVVIDAGQLAVDVELSSVTPDAETTLTATLDDVTLSAPIFTYNSASARQLESFSASTQTAFIGDQVQFDLALNIPAGDAGATASIEVLPVETTLTYPASVTINAGDRSASFSLTFDEGAGDYTVEVTLGGDTLSVPVTIAEPPSELAESFTNFDGPGNTYGSGSFEADAGFTWNYTGGRLVDGSTNADYAIDGTGLMFGGGGDKSLIAEGIEGGISSIRFDMMKAFTGGANRQVEVFVNGASIGTSQVFGNASGADPTIVEFFVEDINVSGDFDLEIRSIAGGQVTIDNLVWTAYLP
;
A
#
# COMPACT_ATOMS: atom_id res chain seq x y z
N MET A 1 19.44 -53.59 -12.84
CA MET A 1 18.97 -54.96 -13.10
C MET A 1 17.62 -55.13 -12.42
N SER A 2 16.55 -55.13 -13.24
CA SER A 2 15.21 -55.74 -13.09
C SER A 2 14.54 -55.97 -11.71
N HIS A 3 13.32 -55.40 -11.55
CA HIS A 3 12.04 -55.92 -10.98
C HIS A 3 11.33 -54.77 -10.20
N ALA A 4 10.16 -54.19 -10.53
CA ALA A 4 8.84 -54.59 -11.06
C ALA A 4 7.74 -54.65 -9.98
N ARG A 5 6.77 -53.72 -10.07
CA ARG A 5 5.32 -53.76 -9.75
C ARG A 5 4.74 -52.39 -10.19
N SER A 6 3.55 -52.17 -10.74
CA SER A 6 2.55 -52.93 -11.52
C SER A 6 1.31 -52.01 -11.55
N VAL A 7 1.19 -51.14 -12.56
CA VAL A 7 -0.01 -50.32 -12.81
C VAL A 7 -0.99 -51.12 -13.67
N ARG A 8 -2.30 -51.05 -13.40
CA ARG A 8 -3.35 -51.49 -14.33
C ARG A 8 -4.53 -50.52 -14.34
N SER A 9 -4.87 -50.11 -15.56
CA SER A 9 -5.89 -49.20 -16.06
C SER A 9 -7.36 -49.59 -15.78
N PRO A 10 -8.33 -48.67 -15.98
CA PRO A 10 -9.75 -48.98 -16.10
C PRO A 10 -10.17 -49.28 -17.56
N LEU A 11 -11.33 -49.93 -17.70
CA LEU A 11 -11.90 -50.52 -18.92
C LEU A 11 -13.24 -49.86 -19.28
N LEU A 12 -13.37 -49.49 -20.55
CA LEU A 12 -14.56 -49.06 -21.31
C LEU A 12 -15.77 -50.03 -21.24
N PHE A 13 -16.99 -49.53 -21.54
CA PHE A 13 -17.93 -49.97 -22.63
C PHE A 13 -19.37 -49.35 -22.47
N PRO A 14 -20.25 -49.29 -23.49
CA PRO A 14 -20.30 -48.33 -24.62
C PRO A 14 -21.67 -47.61 -24.83
N LEU A 15 -21.68 -46.58 -25.68
CA LEU A 15 -22.86 -45.99 -26.32
C LEU A 15 -23.13 -46.61 -27.71
N THR A 16 -24.40 -46.82 -28.09
CA THR A 16 -24.77 -47.28 -29.45
C THR A 16 -25.67 -46.25 -30.16
N LEU A 17 -25.29 -45.93 -31.39
CA LEU A 17 -25.85 -44.97 -32.35
C LEU A 17 -27.20 -45.40 -32.98
N LEU A 18 -28.07 -44.43 -33.34
CA LEU A 18 -28.90 -44.51 -34.55
C LEU A 18 -29.34 -43.12 -35.10
N LEU A 19 -28.89 -42.84 -36.32
CA LEU A 19 -29.21 -41.71 -37.22
C LEU A 19 -30.69 -41.70 -37.70
N ALA A 20 -31.25 -40.51 -37.98
CA ALA A 20 -31.56 -40.05 -39.36
C ALA A 20 -32.26 -38.67 -39.42
N ALA A 21 -31.87 -37.89 -40.43
CA ALA A 21 -32.17 -36.49 -40.72
C ALA A 21 -33.54 -36.20 -41.37
N SER A 22 -34.01 -34.93 -41.36
CA SER A 22 -34.27 -34.11 -42.57
C SER A 22 -34.90 -32.72 -42.29
N LEU A 23 -34.42 -31.72 -43.04
CA LEU A 23 -34.91 -30.33 -43.11
C LEU A 23 -36.33 -30.20 -43.72
N ALA A 24 -37.08 -29.16 -43.33
CA ALA A 24 -37.88 -28.32 -44.25
C ALA A 24 -38.38 -27.01 -43.61
N LEU A 25 -38.14 -25.88 -44.30
CA LEU A 25 -38.74 -24.56 -44.09
C LEU A 25 -40.23 -24.51 -44.50
N GLY A 26 -41.02 -23.63 -43.85
CA GLY A 26 -42.05 -22.83 -44.54
C GLY A 26 -43.48 -22.78 -43.97
N ALA A 27 -43.76 -21.70 -43.23
CA ALA A 27 -44.89 -20.75 -43.34
C ALA A 27 -46.38 -21.11 -43.02
N CYS A 28 -47.01 -20.10 -42.38
CA CYS A 28 -48.42 -19.66 -42.40
C CYS A 28 -49.39 -20.05 -41.25
N GLY A 29 -49.73 -19.02 -40.44
CA GLY A 29 -51.12 -18.61 -40.09
C GLY A 29 -51.79 -19.31 -38.91
N ASP A 30 -52.12 -18.60 -37.82
CA ASP A 30 -53.32 -17.76 -37.72
C ASP A 30 -53.44 -17.15 -36.31
N ASP A 31 -53.73 -15.84 -36.29
CA ASP A 31 -54.22 -15.05 -35.16
C ASP A 31 -55.77 -15.13 -35.16
N PRO A 32 -56.48 -14.91 -34.03
CA PRO A 32 -57.10 -13.57 -33.88
C PRO A 32 -57.30 -13.05 -32.44
N GLU A 33 -56.90 -11.79 -32.25
CA GLU A 33 -57.48 -10.72 -31.43
C GLU A 33 -59.03 -10.53 -31.61
N PRO A 34 -59.81 -9.91 -30.66
CA PRO A 34 -59.76 -8.43 -30.47
C PRO A 34 -60.21 -7.78 -29.12
N GLU A 35 -59.64 -6.59 -28.89
CA GLU A 35 -60.18 -5.28 -28.40
C GLU A 35 -61.32 -5.18 -27.34
N ASP A 36 -61.13 -4.34 -26.30
CA ASP A 36 -61.88 -3.06 -26.08
C ASP A 36 -61.50 -2.29 -24.77
N ARG A 37 -60.81 -1.12 -24.90
CA ARG A 37 -61.02 0.26 -24.31
C ARG A 37 -61.38 0.49 -22.80
N PRO A 38 -61.31 1.73 -22.22
CA PRO A 38 -60.63 3.01 -22.58
C PRO A 38 -59.93 3.81 -21.42
N ASP A 39 -58.84 4.53 -21.74
CA ASP A 39 -58.63 6.01 -21.74
C ASP A 39 -59.08 7.00 -20.61
N VAL A 40 -58.04 7.67 -20.02
CA VAL A 40 -57.75 9.11 -19.71
C VAL A 40 -58.46 9.95 -18.59
N GLU A 41 -57.69 10.57 -17.67
CA GLU A 41 -57.37 12.05 -17.54
C GLU A 41 -56.97 12.52 -16.11
N ASN A 42 -56.10 13.55 -16.11
CA ASN A 42 -55.49 14.37 -15.04
C ASN A 42 -56.43 14.92 -13.94
N ASP A 43 -55.86 15.26 -12.77
CA ASP A 43 -56.02 16.60 -12.18
C ASP A 43 -55.03 16.91 -11.02
N ALA A 44 -54.69 18.19 -10.87
CA ALA A 44 -53.69 18.74 -9.96
C ALA A 44 -54.30 19.62 -8.82
N GLY A 45 -53.77 19.48 -7.58
CA GLY A 45 -53.70 20.45 -6.45
C GLY A 45 -54.99 21.00 -5.79
N PRO A 46 -54.93 21.83 -4.70
CA PRO A 46 -53.78 22.28 -3.87
C PRO A 46 -54.06 22.47 -2.32
N ASP A 47 -53.08 23.10 -1.62
CA ASP A 47 -53.05 23.78 -0.28
C ASP A 47 -52.96 22.92 1.01
N ALA A 48 -51.94 22.98 1.89
CA ALA A 48 -51.17 24.06 2.59
C ALA A 48 -51.67 24.33 4.03
N ASP A 49 -50.82 24.11 5.05
CA ASP A 49 -50.51 25.06 6.16
C ASP A 49 -49.64 24.48 7.31
N VAL A 50 -48.44 25.06 7.47
CA VAL A 50 -47.81 25.60 8.70
C VAL A 50 -47.44 24.73 9.93
N GLY A 51 -46.12 24.56 10.15
CA GLY A 51 -45.40 25.04 11.37
C GLY A 51 -44.96 24.03 12.47
N PRO A 52 -43.99 24.39 13.33
CA PRO A 52 -42.71 23.68 13.51
C PRO A 52 -42.42 23.19 14.97
N ASP A 53 -41.16 22.73 15.20
CA ASP A 53 -40.51 22.31 16.47
C ASP A 53 -40.70 20.80 16.79
N ALA A 54 -39.74 20.03 17.31
CA ALA A 54 -38.31 20.13 17.63
C ALA A 54 -37.87 18.71 18.07
N ASP A 55 -36.55 18.49 18.11
CA ASP A 55 -35.84 17.44 18.86
C ASP A 55 -36.06 15.97 18.42
N VAL A 56 -35.13 15.45 17.61
CA VAL A 56 -34.85 14.01 17.53
C VAL A 56 -33.43 13.77 18.03
N ASP A 57 -33.39 13.13 19.19
CA ASP A 57 -32.28 12.42 19.79
C ASP A 57 -31.94 11.20 18.90
N PRO A 58 -30.68 10.93 18.53
CA PRO A 58 -30.34 9.68 17.86
C PRO A 58 -30.22 8.57 18.90
N ASP A 59 -31.29 7.81 19.08
CA ASP A 59 -31.29 6.50 19.73
C ASP A 59 -31.26 5.45 18.60
N PRO A 60 -30.17 4.66 18.42
CA PRO A 60 -30.05 3.69 17.33
C PRO A 60 -30.61 2.30 17.68
N ASP A 61 -31.67 2.22 18.50
CA ASP A 61 -32.38 0.97 18.76
C ASP A 61 -33.84 1.09 18.30
N ALA A 62 -34.13 0.71 17.05
CA ALA A 62 -35.50 0.49 16.60
C ALA A 62 -35.59 -0.55 15.47
N ASP A 63 -35.82 -1.79 15.89
CA ASP A 63 -36.85 -2.70 15.38
C ASP A 63 -37.12 -2.66 13.87
N VAL A 64 -36.43 -3.54 13.13
CA VAL A 64 -36.91 -4.03 11.82
C VAL A 64 -38.18 -4.86 12.10
N ASP A 65 -39.32 -4.30 11.70
CA ASP A 65 -40.65 -4.93 11.76
C ASP A 65 -40.66 -6.20 10.89
N PRO A 66 -40.86 -7.42 11.44
CA PRO A 66 -41.03 -8.60 10.62
C PRO A 66 -42.42 -8.54 9.97
N ASP A 67 -42.44 -8.75 8.66
CA ASP A 67 -43.63 -8.88 7.83
C ASP A 67 -44.82 -9.58 8.56
N PRO A 68 -45.98 -8.92 8.75
CA PRO A 68 -47.08 -9.47 9.53
C PRO A 68 -47.95 -10.50 8.79
N ASP A 69 -47.57 -10.97 7.59
CA ASP A 69 -48.39 -11.86 6.77
C ASP A 69 -47.87 -13.31 6.63
N VAL A 70 -47.08 -13.83 7.59
CA VAL A 70 -46.87 -15.29 7.74
C VAL A 70 -47.83 -15.84 8.80
N ASP A 71 -48.84 -16.59 8.35
CA ASP A 71 -49.76 -17.35 9.19
C ASP A 71 -48.95 -18.31 10.07
N VAL A 72 -48.85 -18.04 11.37
CA VAL A 72 -48.22 -18.93 12.35
C VAL A 72 -49.04 -20.23 12.40
N THR A 73 -48.63 -21.20 11.59
CA THR A 73 -49.15 -22.57 11.64
C THR A 73 -48.69 -23.25 12.94
N ASP A 74 -49.47 -24.22 13.37
CA ASP A 74 -49.22 -25.05 14.57
C ASP A 74 -47.75 -25.54 14.56
N PRO A 75 -46.95 -25.47 15.65
CA PRO A 75 -45.59 -26.01 15.69
C PRO A 75 -45.50 -27.54 15.46
N THR A 76 -46.64 -28.20 15.24
CA THR A 76 -46.73 -29.59 14.77
C THR A 76 -46.98 -29.73 13.26
N ASP A 77 -47.19 -28.65 12.52
CA ASP A 77 -47.26 -28.70 11.05
C ASP A 77 -45.83 -28.73 10.49
N PRO A 78 -45.54 -29.59 9.50
CA PRO A 78 -44.21 -29.67 8.91
C PRO A 78 -43.83 -28.31 8.28
N PRO A 79 -42.59 -27.84 8.47
CA PRO A 79 -42.07 -26.66 7.77
C PRO A 79 -42.27 -26.78 6.25
N GLU A 80 -42.41 -25.65 5.57
CA GLU A 80 -42.45 -25.63 4.11
C GLU A 80 -41.19 -26.32 3.56
N ASP A 81 -41.36 -27.22 2.58
CA ASP A 81 -40.33 -28.10 2.00
C ASP A 81 -39.74 -29.23 2.89
N ALA A 82 -40.16 -29.39 4.15
CA ALA A 82 -39.77 -30.54 4.97
C ALA A 82 -40.55 -31.82 4.65
N ILE A 83 -39.87 -32.97 4.73
CA ILE A 83 -40.48 -34.29 4.61
C ILE A 83 -41.11 -34.68 5.95
N ALA A 84 -42.45 -34.70 6.01
CA ALA A 84 -43.18 -35.17 7.19
C ALA A 84 -43.19 -36.71 7.26
N CYS A 85 -42.67 -37.28 8.34
CA CYS A 85 -42.55 -38.74 8.48
C CYS A 85 -43.80 -39.43 9.09
N ASP A 86 -44.79 -38.69 9.60
CA ASP A 86 -46.03 -39.21 10.20
C ASP A 86 -45.81 -40.24 11.34
N GLU A 87 -44.65 -40.21 12.00
CA GLU A 87 -44.30 -41.14 13.06
C GLU A 87 -44.51 -40.53 14.45
N ARG A 88 -45.72 -40.67 15.00
CA ARG A 88 -46.07 -40.11 16.32
C ARG A 88 -44.96 -40.29 17.38
N MET A 89 -44.44 -39.17 17.86
CA MET A 89 -43.37 -39.15 18.87
C MET A 89 -43.90 -39.23 20.31
N PRO A 90 -43.19 -39.90 21.23
CA PRO A 90 -43.42 -39.75 22.66
C PRO A 90 -43.27 -38.29 23.10
N ALA A 91 -44.29 -37.75 23.76
CA ALA A 91 -44.25 -36.40 24.31
C ALA A 91 -43.40 -36.36 25.60
N PRO A 92 -42.55 -35.34 25.77
CA PRO A 92 -41.77 -35.16 26.98
C PRO A 92 -42.64 -34.76 28.18
N PRO A 93 -42.14 -34.90 29.43
CA PRO A 93 -42.79 -34.35 30.62
C PRO A 93 -43.02 -32.84 30.50
N THR A 94 -44.01 -32.32 31.23
CA THR A 94 -44.30 -30.88 31.21
C THR A 94 -43.11 -30.06 31.69
N GLY A 95 -42.59 -29.20 30.82
CA GLY A 95 -41.42 -28.35 31.10
C GLY A 95 -40.09 -28.91 30.61
N GLU A 96 -40.08 -30.13 30.07
CA GLU A 96 -38.92 -30.76 29.43
C GLU A 96 -39.08 -30.73 27.90
N ARG A 97 -37.97 -30.60 27.17
CA ARG A 97 -37.95 -30.56 25.70
C ARG A 97 -37.86 -31.96 25.08
N CYS A 98 -37.24 -32.88 25.80
CA CYS A 98 -36.96 -34.23 25.35
C CYS A 98 -37.25 -35.24 26.47
N ILE A 99 -37.40 -36.50 26.09
CA ILE A 99 -37.55 -37.64 27.02
C ILE A 99 -36.70 -38.81 26.55
N VAL A 100 -36.06 -39.48 27.51
CA VAL A 100 -35.35 -40.74 27.28
C VAL A 100 -36.26 -41.91 27.65
N ILE A 101 -36.40 -42.88 26.75
CA ILE A 101 -37.09 -44.14 27.00
C ILE A 101 -36.05 -45.26 26.93
N PRO A 102 -35.68 -45.86 28.09
CA PRO A 102 -34.65 -46.89 28.12
C PRO A 102 -35.00 -48.09 27.23
N GLY A 103 -34.03 -48.48 26.40
CA GLY A 103 -34.07 -49.66 25.56
C GLY A 103 -33.63 -50.92 26.32
N SER A 104 -33.60 -52.05 25.60
CA SER A 104 -32.97 -53.28 26.09
C SER A 104 -31.67 -53.65 25.35
N SER A 105 -31.33 -52.87 24.34
CA SER A 105 -30.04 -52.84 23.64
C SER A 105 -29.35 -51.51 23.87
N ASP A 106 -28.06 -51.47 23.56
CA ASP A 106 -27.21 -50.28 23.72
C ASP A 106 -27.29 -49.32 22.50
N ASN A 107 -28.02 -49.69 21.45
CA ASN A 107 -28.33 -48.81 20.31
C ASN A 107 -29.13 -47.58 20.78
N ILE A 108 -28.99 -46.45 20.08
CA ILE A 108 -29.74 -45.22 20.36
C ILE A 108 -30.58 -44.82 19.16
N LEU A 109 -31.87 -44.55 19.37
CA LEU A 109 -32.77 -43.97 18.38
C LEU A 109 -33.12 -42.54 18.79
N ILE A 110 -32.62 -41.55 18.06
CA ILE A 110 -32.92 -40.13 18.28
C ILE A 110 -34.05 -39.72 17.34
N ARG A 111 -35.05 -39.00 17.86
CA ARG A 111 -36.25 -38.61 17.11
C ARG A 111 -36.53 -37.12 17.29
N GLY A 112 -36.85 -36.42 16.20
CA GLY A 112 -37.04 -34.97 16.15
C GLY A 112 -37.09 -34.46 14.71
N THR A 113 -36.79 -33.18 14.50
CA THR A 113 -36.56 -32.65 13.14
C THR A 113 -35.10 -32.86 12.76
N ILE A 114 -34.81 -33.65 11.73
CA ILE A 114 -33.43 -34.00 11.34
C ILE A 114 -32.98 -33.14 10.16
N LEU A 115 -31.81 -32.51 10.31
CA LEU A 115 -31.08 -31.85 9.23
C LEU A 115 -30.12 -32.86 8.59
N ALA A 116 -30.55 -33.49 7.49
CA ALA A 116 -29.79 -34.54 6.80
C ALA A 116 -29.20 -34.00 5.48
N GLY A 117 -28.52 -32.86 5.54
CA GLY A 117 -28.02 -32.16 4.34
C GLY A 117 -29.15 -31.43 3.63
N GLY A 118 -29.30 -31.68 2.32
CA GLY A 118 -30.35 -31.07 1.47
C GLY A 118 -31.78 -31.58 1.69
N GLU A 119 -32.00 -32.40 2.72
CA GLU A 119 -33.34 -32.85 3.11
C GLU A 119 -33.56 -32.60 4.61
N VAL A 120 -34.74 -32.06 4.93
CA VAL A 120 -35.21 -31.88 6.31
C VAL A 120 -36.32 -32.89 6.58
N TYR A 121 -36.15 -33.71 7.61
CA TYR A 121 -37.13 -34.71 8.02
C TYR A 121 -37.84 -34.30 9.31
N HIS A 122 -39.10 -33.88 9.21
CA HIS A 122 -39.92 -33.54 10.37
C HIS A 122 -40.55 -34.79 11.00
N GLU A 123 -40.49 -34.90 12.33
CA GLU A 123 -40.75 -36.15 13.06
C GLU A 123 -39.92 -37.35 12.55
N GLY A 124 -38.70 -37.07 12.07
CA GLY A 124 -37.76 -38.07 11.59
C GLY A 124 -37.07 -38.85 12.72
N SER A 125 -36.35 -39.90 12.33
CA SER A 125 -35.62 -40.77 13.25
C SER A 125 -34.18 -41.02 12.77
N LEU A 126 -33.22 -41.02 13.70
CA LEU A 126 -31.79 -41.29 13.50
C LEU A 126 -31.38 -42.47 14.40
N LEU A 127 -30.83 -43.53 13.82
CA LEU A 127 -30.45 -44.75 14.54
C LEU A 127 -28.92 -44.89 14.61
N LEU A 128 -28.39 -44.89 15.82
CA LEU A 128 -26.98 -45.15 16.13
C LEU A 128 -26.81 -46.59 16.61
N ASP A 129 -25.88 -47.32 16.01
CA ASP A 129 -25.52 -48.66 16.48
C ASP A 129 -24.51 -48.58 17.64
N ASP A 130 -24.43 -49.63 18.46
CA ASP A 130 -23.40 -49.77 19.51
C ASP A 130 -22.30 -50.79 19.15
N GLN A 131 -22.33 -51.37 17.94
CA GLN A 131 -21.39 -52.41 17.54
C GLN A 131 -20.16 -51.84 16.81
N SER A 132 -20.28 -50.63 16.27
CA SER A 132 -19.29 -49.90 15.52
C SER A 132 -18.50 -48.97 16.45
N PRO A 133 -17.20 -48.77 16.20
CA PRO A 133 -16.43 -47.72 16.88
C PRO A 133 -17.12 -46.35 16.68
N ASN A 134 -17.24 -45.57 17.76
CA ASN A 134 -17.90 -44.25 17.78
C ASN A 134 -19.37 -44.25 17.32
N ARG A 135 -20.08 -45.38 17.45
CA ARG A 135 -21.53 -45.50 17.19
C ARG A 135 -21.97 -44.91 15.85
N GLN A 136 -21.81 -45.70 14.79
CA GLN A 136 -22.19 -45.29 13.44
C GLN A 136 -23.72 -45.13 13.30
N ILE A 137 -24.10 -44.12 12.53
CA ILE A 137 -25.45 -43.92 12.03
C ILE A 137 -25.76 -45.04 11.04
N THR A 138 -26.80 -45.81 11.29
CA THR A 138 -27.25 -46.91 10.43
C THR A 138 -28.51 -46.57 9.64
N CYS A 139 -29.25 -45.55 10.09
CA CYS A 139 -30.43 -45.03 9.41
C CYS A 139 -30.66 -43.56 9.81
N SER A 140 -31.04 -42.72 8.85
CA SER A 140 -31.43 -41.32 9.05
C SER A 140 -32.63 -41.00 8.14
N GLY A 141 -33.67 -40.37 8.69
CA GLY A 141 -34.87 -39.96 7.96
C GLY A 141 -36.14 -40.70 8.40
N CYS A 142 -37.10 -40.86 7.49
CA CYS A 142 -38.36 -41.56 7.77
C CYS A 142 -38.18 -43.09 7.80
N GLY A 143 -38.92 -43.78 8.66
CA GLY A 143 -38.95 -45.25 8.73
C GLY A 143 -37.82 -45.87 9.57
N CYS A 144 -36.87 -45.09 10.09
CA CYS A 144 -35.78 -45.61 10.91
C CYS A 144 -36.26 -46.21 12.23
N ALA A 145 -37.41 -45.76 12.76
CA ALA A 145 -38.02 -46.37 13.94
C ALA A 145 -38.60 -47.77 13.69
N ASP A 146 -38.84 -48.14 12.42
CA ASP A 146 -39.33 -49.45 12.01
C ASP A 146 -38.20 -50.47 11.80
N GLU A 147 -36.94 -50.03 11.80
CA GLU A 147 -35.79 -50.93 11.65
C GLU A 147 -35.72 -51.95 12.80
N PRO A 148 -35.33 -53.21 12.54
CA PRO A 148 -35.25 -54.25 13.59
C PRO A 148 -34.37 -53.84 14.77
N GLU A 149 -33.27 -53.17 14.50
CA GLU A 149 -32.28 -52.68 15.46
C GLU A 149 -32.80 -51.50 16.31
N ALA A 150 -33.85 -50.81 15.86
CA ALA A 150 -34.48 -49.71 16.59
C ALA A 150 -35.51 -50.19 17.64
N GLN A 151 -36.04 -51.41 17.52
CA GLN A 151 -37.12 -51.91 18.38
C GLN A 151 -36.72 -52.06 19.86
N ASP A 152 -35.45 -52.36 20.10
CA ASP A 152 -34.87 -52.53 21.44
C ASP A 152 -33.93 -51.37 21.82
N ALA A 153 -33.82 -50.32 20.99
CA ALA A 153 -32.93 -49.19 21.21
C ALA A 153 -33.42 -48.27 22.35
N THR A 154 -32.50 -47.56 22.99
CA THR A 154 -32.84 -46.44 23.87
C THR A 154 -33.31 -45.27 23.01
N ILE A 155 -34.50 -44.76 23.28
CA ILE A 155 -35.11 -43.70 22.46
C ILE A 155 -34.88 -42.35 23.13
N ILE A 156 -34.29 -41.41 22.40
CA ILE A 156 -34.25 -39.98 22.74
C ILE A 156 -35.31 -39.29 21.88
N SER A 157 -36.42 -38.88 22.48
CA SER A 157 -37.54 -38.25 21.75
C SER A 157 -37.60 -36.76 22.07
N CYS A 158 -37.35 -35.93 21.06
CA CYS A 158 -37.32 -34.47 21.14
C CYS A 158 -38.28 -33.85 20.11
N PRO A 159 -39.60 -33.80 20.35
CA PRO A 159 -40.57 -33.36 19.34
C PRO A 159 -40.34 -31.95 18.79
N THR A 160 -39.81 -31.05 19.62
CA THR A 160 -39.45 -29.67 19.22
C THR A 160 -37.94 -29.49 19.01
N GLY A 161 -37.16 -30.57 19.07
CA GLY A 161 -35.71 -30.52 18.88
C GLY A 161 -35.32 -30.61 17.41
N VAL A 162 -34.35 -29.79 17.01
CA VAL A 162 -33.67 -29.88 15.71
C VAL A 162 -32.35 -30.63 15.91
N ILE A 163 -32.18 -31.72 15.16
CA ILE A 163 -31.04 -32.64 15.24
C ILE A 163 -30.11 -32.31 14.07
N SER A 164 -28.92 -31.80 14.40
CA SER A 164 -27.86 -31.42 13.48
C SER A 164 -26.64 -32.31 13.70
N PRO A 165 -25.75 -32.51 12.70
CA PRO A 165 -24.36 -32.85 12.98
C PRO A 165 -23.80 -31.89 14.03
N GLY A 166 -22.90 -32.39 14.87
CA GLY A 166 -22.10 -31.54 15.75
C GLY A 166 -21.37 -30.49 14.93
N LEU A 167 -21.30 -29.26 15.44
CA LEU A 167 -20.60 -28.18 14.73
C LEU A 167 -19.09 -28.46 14.72
N ILE A 168 -18.41 -27.99 13.69
CA ILE A 168 -16.97 -28.19 13.51
C ILE A 168 -16.32 -26.83 13.40
N ASN A 169 -15.28 -26.61 14.19
CA ASN A 169 -14.45 -25.41 14.11
C ASN A 169 -13.11 -25.72 13.40
N PRO A 170 -12.99 -25.49 12.08
CA PRO A 170 -11.79 -25.75 11.30
C PRO A 170 -10.64 -24.77 11.57
N HIS A 171 -10.83 -23.71 12.37
CA HIS A 171 -9.76 -22.78 12.68
C HIS A 171 -9.98 -22.04 14.01
N ASP A 172 -9.08 -22.31 14.96
CA ASP A 172 -8.94 -21.55 16.20
C ASP A 172 -7.45 -21.38 16.59
N HIS A 173 -7.17 -20.54 17.59
CA HIS A 173 -5.90 -20.55 18.32
C HIS A 173 -6.13 -20.87 19.79
N ILE A 174 -6.44 -22.14 20.11
CA ILE A 174 -7.00 -22.52 21.42
C ILE A 174 -6.07 -22.17 22.59
N THR A 175 -4.76 -22.15 22.35
CA THR A 175 -3.78 -21.80 23.38
C THR A 175 -3.90 -20.35 23.82
N TYR A 176 -4.49 -19.47 23.01
CA TYR A 176 -4.77 -18.08 23.33
C TYR A 176 -6.20 -17.84 23.79
N SER A 177 -7.03 -18.89 23.88
CA SER A 177 -8.46 -18.80 24.25
C SER A 177 -8.72 -18.15 25.62
N LEU A 178 -7.71 -18.02 26.48
CA LEU A 178 -7.85 -17.33 27.77
C LEU A 178 -7.93 -15.80 27.62
N SER A 179 -7.49 -15.25 26.48
CA SER A 179 -7.49 -13.81 26.21
C SER A 179 -8.91 -13.30 26.05
N ARG A 180 -9.20 -12.13 26.63
CA ARG A 180 -10.47 -11.44 26.37
C ARG A 180 -10.38 -10.72 25.03
N PRO A 181 -11.52 -10.44 24.38
CA PRO A 181 -11.57 -9.49 23.29
C PRO A 181 -10.84 -8.19 23.65
N GLN A 182 -10.03 -7.69 22.74
CA GLN A 182 -9.22 -6.50 22.95
C GLN A 182 -9.88 -5.31 22.26
N PRO A 183 -10.13 -4.19 22.95
CA PRO A 183 -10.68 -3.02 22.28
C PRO A 183 -9.60 -2.37 21.41
N HIS A 184 -9.88 -2.26 20.12
CA HIS A 184 -9.01 -1.58 19.15
C HIS A 184 -9.51 -0.16 18.81
N GLY A 185 -10.71 0.21 19.25
CA GLY A 185 -11.28 1.53 19.00
C GLY A 185 -11.44 1.79 17.50
N GLU A 186 -10.86 2.90 17.04
CA GLU A 186 -10.82 3.28 15.64
C GLU A 186 -9.69 2.57 14.85
N GLU A 187 -8.75 1.91 15.52
CA GLU A 187 -7.61 1.28 14.84
C GLU A 187 -8.07 0.15 13.91
N ARG A 188 -7.61 0.17 12.66
CA ARG A 188 -7.75 -0.91 11.69
C ARG A 188 -6.43 -1.16 10.99
N PHE A 189 -6.16 -2.42 10.69
CA PHE A 189 -4.90 -2.88 10.16
C PHE A 189 -5.03 -3.18 8.67
N ASP A 190 -3.89 -3.17 7.97
CA ASP A 190 -3.85 -3.55 6.55
C ASP A 190 -3.27 -4.96 6.37
N HIS A 191 -2.47 -5.44 7.33
CA HIS A 191 -1.86 -6.78 7.31
C HIS A 191 -1.70 -7.35 8.73
N ARG A 192 -1.72 -8.68 8.86
CA ARG A 192 -1.51 -9.39 10.14
C ARG A 192 -0.27 -9.01 10.95
N HIS A 193 0.77 -8.50 10.31
CA HIS A 193 2.00 -8.13 11.02
C HIS A 193 1.87 -6.76 11.69
N ASP A 194 0.94 -5.91 11.27
CA ASP A 194 0.68 -4.63 11.91
C ASP A 194 0.24 -4.83 13.35
N TRP A 195 -0.81 -5.60 13.57
CA TRP A 195 -1.32 -5.86 14.91
C TRP A 195 -0.46 -6.86 15.68
N ARG A 196 0.18 -7.85 15.03
CA ARG A 196 1.00 -8.85 15.77
C ARG A 196 2.32 -8.27 16.25
N ARG A 197 2.88 -7.31 15.51
CA ARG A 197 4.25 -6.81 15.74
C ARG A 197 4.32 -5.30 15.96
N GLY A 198 3.20 -4.58 15.84
CA GLY A 198 3.17 -3.11 15.91
C GLY A 198 3.93 -2.47 14.74
N LEU A 199 3.74 -2.99 13.52
CA LEU A 199 4.42 -2.47 12.33
C LEU A 199 3.63 -1.31 11.70
N ARG A 200 4.28 -0.59 10.78
CA ARG A 200 3.68 0.49 9.98
C ARG A 200 2.97 1.59 10.79
N GLY A 201 3.38 1.79 12.04
CA GLY A 201 2.80 2.81 12.92
C GLY A 201 1.61 2.33 13.75
N HIS A 202 1.24 1.07 13.61
CA HIS A 202 0.16 0.44 14.36
C HIS A 202 0.60 -0.03 15.75
N ASP A 203 -0.37 -0.17 16.65
CA ASP A 203 -0.16 -0.75 17.97
C ASP A 203 -0.17 -2.27 17.92
N GLN A 204 0.74 -2.89 18.68
CA GLN A 204 0.71 -4.34 18.90
C GLN A 204 -0.45 -4.70 19.85
N ILE A 205 -1.28 -5.67 19.44
CA ILE A 205 -2.38 -6.17 20.30
C ILE A 205 -1.82 -6.86 21.56
N ASP A 206 -2.42 -6.54 22.70
CA ASP A 206 -2.12 -7.21 23.97
C ASP A 206 -2.69 -8.64 23.96
N THR A 207 -1.81 -9.61 24.11
CA THR A 207 -2.18 -11.04 24.15
C THR A 207 -2.30 -11.57 25.57
N SER A 208 -2.28 -10.71 26.60
CA SER A 208 -2.39 -11.08 28.02
C SER A 208 -3.65 -11.92 28.31
N PRO A 209 -3.54 -13.06 29.05
CA PRO A 209 -2.39 -13.51 29.84
C PRO A 209 -1.29 -14.25 29.05
N GLY A 210 -1.41 -14.33 27.73
CA GLY A 210 -0.53 -15.06 26.81
C GLY A 210 -1.09 -16.43 26.45
N SER A 211 -0.31 -17.22 25.72
CA SER A 211 -0.68 -18.61 25.42
C SER A 211 -0.55 -19.52 26.65
N ASP A 212 -1.55 -20.35 26.86
CA ASP A 212 -1.55 -21.48 27.78
C ASP A 212 -1.58 -22.79 26.99
N ASN A 213 -0.48 -23.53 27.08
CA ASN A 213 -0.28 -24.79 26.38
C ASN A 213 -0.47 -26.01 27.30
N SER A 214 -1.03 -25.80 28.50
CA SER A 214 -1.40 -26.88 29.41
C SER A 214 -2.65 -27.60 28.92
N HIS A 215 -2.81 -28.86 29.31
CA HIS A 215 -4.02 -29.63 29.01
C HIS A 215 -5.27 -28.95 29.58
N GLU A 216 -5.20 -28.40 30.80
CA GLU A 216 -6.30 -27.63 31.37
C GLU A 216 -6.62 -26.34 30.59
N GLY A 217 -5.60 -25.65 30.06
CA GLY A 217 -5.80 -24.48 29.18
C GLY A 217 -6.49 -24.84 27.87
N ILE A 218 -6.08 -25.95 27.23
CA ILE A 218 -6.72 -26.47 26.01
C ILE A 218 -8.17 -26.87 26.29
N LEU A 219 -8.42 -27.68 27.33
CA LEU A 219 -9.78 -28.07 27.72
C LEU A 219 -10.66 -26.85 28.02
N TYR A 220 -10.10 -25.79 28.59
CA TYR A 220 -10.86 -24.56 28.83
C TYR A 220 -11.38 -23.94 27.52
N GLY A 221 -10.54 -23.88 26.47
CA GLY A 221 -10.96 -23.43 25.15
C GLY A 221 -11.94 -24.39 24.47
N GLU A 222 -11.71 -25.70 24.55
CA GLU A 222 -12.61 -26.70 23.95
C GLU A 222 -14.00 -26.69 24.59
N LEU A 223 -14.07 -26.49 25.91
CA LEU A 223 -15.34 -26.36 26.62
C LEU A 223 -16.17 -25.20 26.08
N ARG A 224 -15.55 -24.06 25.74
CA ARG A 224 -16.26 -22.91 25.15
C ARG A 224 -16.93 -23.26 23.82
N MET A 225 -16.24 -24.04 23.00
CA MET A 225 -16.74 -24.53 21.72
C MET A 225 -17.83 -25.60 21.90
N LEU A 226 -17.65 -26.51 22.87
CA LEU A 226 -18.66 -27.50 23.26
C LEU A 226 -19.96 -26.83 23.74
N PHE A 227 -19.88 -25.73 24.50
CA PHE A 227 -21.05 -24.94 24.91
C PHE A 227 -21.80 -24.33 23.72
N GLY A 228 -21.11 -24.09 22.59
CA GLY A 228 -21.70 -23.68 21.32
C GLY A 228 -22.17 -24.86 20.45
N GLY A 229 -22.10 -26.10 20.93
CA GLY A 229 -22.55 -27.27 20.17
C GLY A 229 -21.52 -27.85 19.19
N ALA A 230 -20.25 -27.47 19.29
CA ALA A 230 -19.19 -28.08 18.51
C ALA A 230 -18.80 -29.47 19.05
N THR A 231 -18.35 -30.36 18.16
CA THR A 231 -17.79 -31.68 18.52
C THR A 231 -16.37 -31.90 18.01
N SER A 232 -15.87 -31.06 17.10
CA SER A 232 -14.53 -31.16 16.51
C SER A 232 -13.90 -29.78 16.33
N ILE A 233 -12.57 -29.73 16.40
CA ILE A 233 -11.79 -28.49 16.29
C ILE A 233 -10.42 -28.73 15.65
N VAL A 234 -9.90 -27.67 15.04
CA VAL A 234 -8.53 -27.51 14.54
C VAL A 234 -7.93 -26.26 15.17
N GLY A 235 -6.63 -26.24 15.42
CA GLY A 235 -5.95 -25.23 16.23
C GLY A 235 -5.80 -25.62 17.70
N SER A 236 -6.05 -26.90 18.05
CA SER A 236 -5.95 -27.44 19.41
C SER A 236 -4.56 -28.02 19.72
N VAL A 237 -3.48 -27.32 19.33
CA VAL A 237 -2.09 -27.79 19.46
C VAL A 237 -1.31 -27.04 20.53
N GLY A 238 -0.75 -27.78 21.52
CA GLY A 238 0.08 -27.26 22.60
C GLY A 238 1.04 -28.30 23.18
N SER A 239 1.97 -27.91 24.07
CA SER A 239 2.99 -28.78 24.68
C SER A 239 2.47 -29.94 25.55
N GLY A 240 1.15 -30.02 25.73
CA GLY A 240 0.43 -31.08 26.43
C GLY A 240 -0.62 -31.72 25.54
N ASP A 241 -0.22 -32.23 24.38
CA ASP A 241 -1.00 -33.14 23.54
C ASP A 241 -1.76 -34.18 24.41
N ALA A 242 -3.08 -34.10 24.46
CA ALA A 242 -3.91 -34.97 25.29
C ALA A 242 -5.35 -35.01 24.76
N ASP A 243 -6.04 -36.12 25.06
CA ASP A 243 -7.45 -36.34 24.74
C ASP A 243 -8.29 -35.14 25.24
N GLY A 244 -9.10 -34.58 24.35
CA GLY A 244 -9.90 -33.38 24.61
C GLY A 244 -11.39 -33.67 24.73
N MET A 245 -12.18 -32.64 25.02
CA MET A 245 -13.65 -32.68 24.93
C MET A 245 -14.14 -32.71 23.48
N LEU A 246 -13.36 -32.14 22.56
CA LEU A 246 -13.63 -32.11 21.12
C LEU A 246 -12.66 -33.01 20.39
N ARG A 247 -13.01 -33.38 19.16
CA ARG A 247 -12.05 -34.06 18.29
C ARG A 247 -10.96 -33.10 17.86
N ASN A 248 -9.71 -33.44 18.16
CA ASN A 248 -8.56 -32.67 17.71
C ASN A 248 -8.13 -33.16 16.32
N LEU A 249 -8.50 -32.41 15.29
CA LEU A 249 -8.23 -32.78 13.90
C LEU A 249 -6.78 -32.44 13.47
N ASP A 250 -6.04 -31.65 14.25
CA ASP A 250 -4.63 -31.32 14.01
C ASP A 250 -3.69 -32.51 14.21
N ASN A 251 -4.12 -33.52 14.98
CA ASN A 251 -3.25 -34.59 15.42
C ASN A 251 -3.93 -35.95 15.33
N THR A 252 -3.42 -36.78 14.41
CA THR A 252 -3.88 -38.16 14.16
C THR A 252 -4.01 -39.06 15.40
N SER A 253 -3.37 -38.72 16.52
CA SER A 253 -3.45 -39.48 17.77
C SER A 253 -4.64 -39.11 18.65
N TYR A 254 -5.25 -37.94 18.43
CA TYR A 254 -6.30 -37.33 19.27
C TYR A 254 -7.54 -36.97 18.44
N THR A 255 -7.85 -37.77 17.42
CA THR A 255 -9.08 -37.64 16.63
C THR A 255 -10.24 -38.47 17.20
N GLU A 256 -10.01 -39.11 18.36
CA GLU A 256 -10.97 -39.95 19.08
C GLU A 256 -11.58 -41.02 18.16
N GLY A 257 -10.73 -41.61 17.32
CA GLY A 257 -11.10 -42.76 16.47
C GLY A 257 -11.46 -42.43 15.03
N LEU A 258 -11.31 -41.18 14.57
CA LEU A 258 -11.36 -40.91 13.13
C LEU A 258 -10.12 -41.48 12.43
N SER A 259 -10.33 -42.04 11.25
CA SER A 259 -9.30 -42.66 10.42
C SER A 259 -8.91 -41.76 9.26
N GLY A 260 -7.62 -41.62 8.97
CA GLY A 260 -7.14 -40.89 7.79
C GLY A 260 -7.16 -39.36 7.90
N VAL A 261 -7.59 -38.80 9.03
CA VAL A 261 -7.55 -37.35 9.30
C VAL A 261 -6.15 -36.96 9.78
N ASP A 262 -5.54 -36.00 9.08
CA ASP A 262 -4.21 -35.44 9.37
C ASP A 262 -4.13 -34.01 8.83
N VAL A 263 -4.51 -33.03 9.65
CA VAL A 263 -4.50 -31.60 9.29
C VAL A 263 -3.16 -30.97 9.66
N LEU A 264 -2.42 -30.48 8.68
CA LEU A 264 -1.20 -29.73 8.87
C LEU A 264 -1.49 -28.24 9.01
N TYR A 265 -1.71 -27.80 10.25
CA TYR A 265 -1.93 -26.40 10.62
C TYR A 265 -0.63 -25.57 10.51
N ARG A 266 -0.66 -24.45 9.78
CA ARG A 266 0.50 -23.57 9.57
C ARG A 266 0.19 -22.08 9.71
N THR A 267 0.54 -21.51 10.85
CA THR A 267 0.43 -20.05 11.09
C THR A 267 1.43 -19.22 10.29
N PHE A 268 2.63 -19.75 9.99
CA PHE A 268 3.69 -19.02 9.27
C PHE A 268 4.25 -19.86 8.13
N PRO A 269 3.46 -20.14 7.07
CA PRO A 269 3.87 -20.97 5.94
C PRO A 269 5.04 -20.36 5.13
N LEU A 270 5.29 -19.05 5.30
CA LEU A 270 6.35 -18.28 4.64
C LEU A 270 7.55 -18.00 5.57
N GLY A 271 7.53 -18.48 6.81
CA GLY A 271 8.64 -18.27 7.77
C GLY A 271 8.79 -16.81 8.22
N ASP A 272 7.77 -16.01 8.01
CA ASP A 272 7.63 -14.57 8.25
C ASP A 272 7.25 -14.23 9.70
N VAL A 273 7.50 -15.14 10.64
CA VAL A 273 7.25 -14.98 12.09
C VAL A 273 7.88 -13.72 12.70
N ASN A 274 8.90 -13.15 12.06
CA ASN A 274 9.56 -11.92 12.51
C ASN A 274 8.86 -10.63 12.05
N GLY A 275 7.82 -10.72 11.21
CA GLY A 275 7.13 -9.58 10.62
C GLY A 275 7.57 -9.25 9.20
N THR A 276 7.97 -10.24 8.40
CA THR A 276 8.40 -9.99 7.02
C THR A 276 7.20 -9.69 6.13
N LEU A 277 7.20 -8.51 5.54
CA LEU A 277 6.18 -8.01 4.61
C LEU A 277 6.79 -7.92 3.20
N ARG A 278 6.09 -8.41 2.17
CA ARG A 278 6.55 -8.38 0.77
C ARG A 278 5.38 -8.12 -0.17
N ALA A 279 5.33 -6.96 -0.81
CA ALA A 279 4.32 -6.64 -1.82
C ALA A 279 4.53 -7.38 -3.15
N SER A 280 5.72 -7.92 -3.38
CA SER A 280 6.10 -8.64 -4.61
C SER A 280 7.26 -9.59 -4.35
N GLY A 281 7.31 -10.69 -5.10
CA GLY A 281 8.40 -11.66 -5.06
C GLY A 281 8.32 -12.60 -3.84
N CYS A 282 9.06 -13.72 -3.92
CA CYS A 282 8.94 -14.83 -2.97
C CYS A 282 10.18 -15.05 -2.10
N ASP A 283 10.92 -14.00 -1.77
CA ASP A 283 12.08 -14.05 -0.86
C ASP A 283 11.69 -13.98 0.62
N TYR A 284 10.70 -14.78 1.00
CA TYR A 284 10.33 -14.94 2.38
C TYR A 284 11.37 -15.80 3.13
N PRO A 285 11.52 -15.63 4.47
CA PRO A 285 12.58 -16.31 5.22
C PRO A 285 12.53 -17.84 5.19
N GLY A 286 11.37 -18.42 4.90
CA GLY A 286 11.24 -19.85 4.65
C GLY A 286 9.85 -20.23 4.14
N ILE A 287 9.72 -20.48 2.84
CA ILE A 287 8.50 -20.98 2.23
C ILE A 287 8.40 -22.49 2.44
N ASP A 288 7.24 -22.95 2.89
CA ASP A 288 6.93 -24.38 2.94
C ASP A 288 6.97 -24.99 1.52
N ASP A 289 7.46 -26.21 1.38
CA ASP A 289 7.58 -26.89 0.08
C ASP A 289 6.47 -27.93 -0.15
N GLU A 290 6.33 -28.41 -1.38
CA GLU A 290 5.24 -29.31 -1.81
C GLU A 290 5.19 -30.63 -1.04
N SER A 291 6.23 -30.98 -0.27
CA SER A 291 6.15 -32.11 0.67
C SER A 291 5.07 -31.93 1.75
N ARG A 292 4.64 -30.70 2.03
CA ARG A 292 3.54 -30.41 2.97
C ARG A 292 2.21 -31.00 2.51
N LEU A 293 1.99 -31.08 1.20
CA LEU A 293 0.80 -31.65 0.60
C LEU A 293 0.69 -33.18 0.76
N SER A 294 1.70 -33.82 1.34
CA SER A 294 1.62 -35.23 1.72
C SER A 294 0.79 -35.48 2.99
N ALA A 295 0.45 -34.43 3.74
CA ALA A 295 -0.54 -34.48 4.81
C ALA A 295 -1.96 -34.70 4.25
N GLY A 296 -2.91 -35.05 5.12
CA GLY A 296 -4.32 -35.18 4.72
C GLY A 296 -4.87 -33.85 4.20
N THR A 297 -4.72 -32.80 5.01
CA THR A 297 -5.07 -31.41 4.67
C THR A 297 -3.89 -30.48 4.98
N TYR A 298 -3.61 -29.52 4.10
CA TYR A 298 -2.71 -28.40 4.36
C TYR A 298 -3.52 -27.15 4.68
N LEU A 299 -3.32 -26.57 5.86
CA LEU A 299 -4.14 -25.49 6.39
C LEU A 299 -3.28 -24.27 6.78
N PRO A 300 -2.90 -23.42 5.81
CA PRO A 300 -2.07 -22.24 6.04
C PRO A 300 -2.86 -20.95 6.32
N HIS A 301 -2.29 -20.08 7.17
CA HIS A 301 -2.66 -18.66 7.25
C HIS A 301 -2.04 -17.88 6.09
N VAL A 302 -2.87 -17.37 5.17
CA VAL A 302 -2.41 -16.70 3.95
C VAL A 302 -3.38 -15.58 3.60
N SER A 303 -2.85 -14.43 3.16
CA SER A 303 -3.65 -13.29 2.72
C SER A 303 -4.59 -12.76 3.81
N GLU A 304 -4.05 -12.72 5.03
CA GLU A 304 -4.68 -12.13 6.21
C GLU A 304 -4.37 -10.62 6.27
N GLY A 305 -5.06 -9.88 5.41
CA GLY A 305 -4.89 -8.45 5.17
C GLY A 305 -5.58 -8.00 3.89
N ILE A 306 -5.55 -6.69 3.61
CA ILE A 306 -6.22 -6.06 2.46
C ILE A 306 -5.22 -5.38 1.48
N ASP A 307 -3.93 -5.56 1.72
CA ASP A 307 -2.86 -4.89 0.99
C ASP A 307 -2.13 -5.82 0.01
N PRO A 308 -1.30 -5.26 -0.90
CA PRO A 308 -0.53 -6.06 -1.85
C PRO A 308 0.38 -7.10 -1.18
N GLU A 309 0.89 -6.82 0.02
CA GLU A 309 1.68 -7.75 0.81
C GLU A 309 0.91 -9.02 1.16
N ALA A 310 -0.33 -8.88 1.64
CA ALA A 310 -1.21 -9.99 1.95
C ALA A 310 -1.54 -10.79 0.68
N GLN A 311 -1.80 -10.13 -0.45
CA GLN A 311 -2.05 -10.81 -1.73
C GLN A 311 -0.82 -11.62 -2.19
N ASN A 312 0.39 -11.06 -2.05
CA ASN A 312 1.61 -11.71 -2.48
C ASN A 312 1.93 -12.99 -1.70
N GLU A 313 1.47 -13.11 -0.44
CA GLU A 313 1.59 -14.35 0.33
C GLU A 313 0.95 -15.52 -0.42
N PHE A 314 -0.25 -15.34 -0.98
CA PHE A 314 -0.94 -16.36 -1.78
C PHE A 314 -0.20 -16.67 -3.07
N ARG A 315 0.21 -15.64 -3.82
CA ARG A 315 0.92 -15.81 -5.10
C ARG A 315 2.23 -16.58 -4.96
N CYS A 316 2.90 -16.46 -3.81
CA CYS A 316 4.11 -17.23 -3.51
C CYS A 316 3.85 -18.68 -3.11
N LEU A 317 2.62 -19.03 -2.77
CA LEU A 317 2.19 -20.39 -2.49
C LEU A 317 1.42 -21.02 -3.65
N SER A 318 1.17 -20.29 -4.73
CA SER A 318 0.39 -20.74 -5.90
C SER A 318 1.24 -21.18 -7.10
N GLY A 319 2.56 -21.36 -6.91
CA GLY A 319 3.47 -21.86 -7.95
C GLY A 319 3.94 -20.84 -9.01
N ALA A 320 3.46 -19.60 -8.99
CA ALA A 320 3.85 -18.59 -9.99
C ALA A 320 5.34 -18.19 -9.89
N SER A 321 5.80 -17.88 -8.68
CA SER A 321 7.19 -17.50 -8.39
C SER A 321 7.76 -18.13 -7.11
N GLY A 322 6.97 -18.97 -6.43
CA GLY A 322 7.33 -19.66 -5.19
C GLY A 322 6.98 -21.16 -5.25
N SER A 323 6.45 -21.71 -4.16
CA SER A 323 6.05 -23.13 -4.10
C SER A 323 4.62 -23.31 -4.59
N ASP A 324 4.29 -24.47 -5.17
CA ASP A 324 2.92 -24.80 -5.60
C ASP A 324 2.18 -25.60 -4.51
N LEU A 325 1.64 -24.88 -3.52
CA LEU A 325 0.95 -25.44 -2.36
C LEU A 325 -0.57 -25.24 -2.39
N ILE A 326 -1.13 -24.55 -3.39
CA ILE A 326 -2.58 -24.38 -3.52
C ILE A 326 -3.15 -25.53 -4.36
N GLN A 327 -3.67 -26.55 -3.69
CA GLN A 327 -4.18 -27.79 -4.31
C GLN A 327 -5.52 -28.23 -3.67
N ASP A 328 -6.04 -29.38 -4.08
CA ASP A 328 -7.36 -29.89 -3.67
C ASP A 328 -7.45 -30.22 -2.18
N ASN A 329 -6.31 -30.52 -1.54
CA ASN A 329 -6.22 -30.73 -0.10
C ASN A 329 -5.75 -29.48 0.68
N THR A 330 -5.86 -28.29 0.09
CA THR A 330 -5.50 -27.03 0.72
C THR A 330 -6.74 -26.26 1.16
N ALA A 331 -6.78 -25.85 2.43
CA ALA A 331 -7.79 -24.96 2.96
C ALA A 331 -7.12 -23.68 3.47
N ILE A 332 -7.47 -22.52 2.94
CA ILE A 332 -6.81 -21.25 3.24
C ILE A 332 -7.57 -20.52 4.34
N ILE A 333 -6.85 -20.11 5.39
CA ILE A 333 -7.42 -19.33 6.48
C ILE A 333 -7.42 -17.84 6.12
N HIS A 334 -8.55 -17.18 6.38
CA HIS A 334 -8.83 -15.76 6.13
C HIS A 334 -9.05 -15.41 4.65
N GLY A 335 -8.03 -15.45 3.80
CA GLY A 335 -8.19 -15.19 2.36
C GLY A 335 -8.77 -13.82 1.98
N ILE A 336 -8.56 -12.79 2.80
CA ILE A 336 -9.11 -11.43 2.60
C ILE A 336 -8.47 -10.75 1.37
N GLY A 337 -7.15 -10.87 1.27
CA GLY A 337 -6.32 -10.20 0.27
C GLY A 337 -6.29 -10.91 -1.09
N LEU A 338 -7.39 -11.55 -1.50
CA LEU A 338 -7.47 -12.27 -2.78
C LEU A 338 -8.29 -11.47 -3.81
N SER A 339 -7.84 -11.51 -5.07
CA SER A 339 -8.55 -10.97 -6.24
C SER A 339 -9.41 -12.03 -6.91
N ALA A 340 -10.28 -11.65 -7.87
CA ALA A 340 -11.07 -12.62 -8.64
C ALA A 340 -10.21 -13.69 -9.34
N ARG A 341 -9.01 -13.34 -9.83
CA ARG A 341 -8.08 -14.31 -10.43
C ARG A 341 -7.51 -15.30 -9.42
N ASP A 342 -7.18 -14.82 -8.22
CA ASP A 342 -6.66 -15.66 -7.15
C ASP A 342 -7.75 -16.67 -6.68
N VAL A 343 -8.99 -16.20 -6.56
CA VAL A 343 -10.16 -17.03 -6.21
C VAL A 343 -10.47 -18.05 -7.32
N ALA A 344 -10.41 -17.65 -8.59
CA ALA A 344 -10.57 -18.57 -9.72
C ALA A 344 -9.49 -19.66 -9.74
N LEU A 345 -8.24 -19.31 -9.39
CA LEU A 345 -7.18 -20.31 -9.23
C LEU A 345 -7.49 -21.30 -8.10
N MET A 346 -8.00 -20.83 -6.96
CA MET A 346 -8.46 -21.73 -5.90
C MET A 346 -9.56 -22.69 -6.40
N ALA A 347 -10.54 -22.18 -7.15
CA ALA A 347 -11.61 -23.00 -7.74
C ALA A 347 -11.05 -24.05 -8.70
N GLN A 348 -10.14 -23.65 -9.60
CA GLN A 348 -9.46 -24.55 -10.52
C GLN A 348 -8.73 -25.68 -9.79
N ARG A 349 -8.10 -25.36 -8.65
CA ARG A 349 -7.28 -26.29 -7.86
C ARG A 349 -8.10 -27.10 -6.85
N GLY A 350 -9.38 -26.79 -6.66
CA GLY A 350 -10.25 -27.45 -5.68
C GLY A 350 -9.92 -27.09 -4.23
N SER A 351 -9.22 -25.98 -3.98
CA SER A 351 -8.90 -25.51 -2.63
C SER A 351 -10.13 -24.93 -1.93
N THR A 352 -10.09 -24.83 -0.61
CA THR A 352 -11.20 -24.35 0.24
C THR A 352 -10.85 -23.03 0.94
N LEU A 353 -11.86 -22.19 1.22
CA LEU A 353 -11.74 -21.03 2.11
C LEU A 353 -12.22 -21.37 3.53
N VAL A 354 -11.40 -21.08 4.55
CA VAL A 354 -11.82 -20.98 5.95
C VAL A 354 -12.02 -19.51 6.29
N TRP A 355 -13.28 -19.09 6.28
CA TRP A 355 -13.72 -17.72 6.49
C TRP A 355 -13.91 -17.43 7.98
N SER A 356 -13.14 -16.47 8.50
CA SER A 356 -13.28 -16.00 9.88
C SER A 356 -13.80 -14.57 9.86
N ALA A 357 -15.10 -14.46 9.63
CA ALA A 357 -15.79 -13.19 9.42
C ALA A 357 -15.51 -12.19 10.55
N ARG A 358 -15.69 -12.59 11.81
CA ARG A 358 -15.66 -11.65 12.94
C ARG A 358 -14.27 -11.05 13.17
N THR A 359 -13.24 -11.91 13.25
CA THR A 359 -11.84 -11.47 13.39
C THR A 359 -11.39 -10.61 12.20
N ASN A 360 -11.87 -10.94 10.99
CA ASN A 360 -11.54 -10.15 9.81
C ASN A 360 -12.11 -8.73 9.93
N ILE A 361 -13.40 -8.61 10.25
CA ILE A 361 -14.06 -7.31 10.42
C ILE A 361 -13.45 -6.50 11.57
N ASP A 362 -13.20 -7.12 12.72
CA ASP A 362 -12.67 -6.44 13.89
C ASP A 362 -11.26 -5.86 13.64
N LEU A 363 -10.38 -6.64 13.00
CA LEU A 363 -8.99 -6.24 12.75
C LEU A 363 -8.84 -5.36 11.50
N TYR A 364 -9.48 -5.71 10.39
CA TYR A 364 -9.23 -5.09 9.09
C TYR A 364 -10.37 -4.17 8.65
N GLY A 365 -11.53 -4.19 9.33
CA GLY A 365 -12.74 -3.52 8.88
C GLY A 365 -13.32 -4.10 7.58
N ASN A 366 -12.70 -5.17 7.08
CA ASN A 366 -12.95 -5.86 5.82
C ASN A 366 -12.99 -7.35 6.09
N THR A 367 -13.55 -8.11 5.16
CA THR A 367 -13.54 -9.57 5.24
C THR A 367 -13.35 -10.19 3.86
N ALA A 368 -13.09 -11.49 3.81
CA ALA A 368 -13.05 -12.21 2.53
C ALA A 368 -14.33 -11.93 1.76
N GLN A 369 -14.22 -11.69 0.45
CA GLN A 369 -15.37 -11.49 -0.42
C GLN A 369 -16.12 -12.81 -0.65
N ALA A 370 -16.70 -13.40 0.40
CA ALA A 370 -17.29 -14.75 0.38
C ALA A 370 -18.28 -14.98 -0.79
N PRO A 371 -19.11 -14.01 -1.22
CA PRO A 371 -19.92 -14.14 -2.43
C PRO A 371 -19.11 -14.43 -3.71
N LEU A 372 -17.93 -13.82 -3.85
CA LEU A 372 -17.00 -14.06 -4.97
C LEU A 372 -16.50 -15.52 -4.96
N PHE A 373 -16.11 -16.04 -3.78
CA PHE A 373 -15.69 -17.43 -3.63
C PHE A 373 -16.80 -18.41 -4.01
N LYS A 374 -18.04 -18.16 -3.55
CA LYS A 374 -19.21 -18.96 -3.93
C LYS A 374 -19.44 -18.91 -5.44
N LYS A 375 -19.31 -17.74 -6.06
CA LYS A 375 -19.52 -17.55 -7.50
C LYS A 375 -18.58 -18.39 -8.35
N PHE A 376 -17.31 -18.51 -7.96
CA PHE A 376 -16.35 -19.40 -8.62
C PHE A 376 -16.48 -20.88 -8.21
N GLY A 377 -17.32 -21.20 -7.23
CA GLY A 377 -17.51 -22.57 -6.74
C GLY A 377 -16.44 -23.04 -5.75
N VAL A 378 -15.70 -22.12 -5.11
CA VAL A 378 -14.78 -22.45 -4.02
C VAL A 378 -15.59 -22.88 -2.79
N PRO A 379 -15.34 -24.06 -2.20
CA PRO A 379 -15.96 -24.44 -0.94
C PRO A 379 -15.61 -23.45 0.18
N ILE A 380 -16.57 -23.15 1.04
CA ILE A 380 -16.42 -22.21 2.15
C ILE A 380 -16.80 -22.92 3.45
N THR A 381 -16.01 -22.70 4.50
CA THR A 381 -16.29 -23.09 5.88
C THR A 381 -16.01 -21.91 6.83
N LEU A 382 -16.58 -21.91 8.04
CA LEU A 382 -16.36 -20.84 9.02
C LEU A 382 -15.37 -21.26 10.11
N GLY A 383 -14.52 -20.34 10.58
CA GLY A 383 -13.65 -20.57 11.75
C GLY A 383 -13.68 -19.39 12.71
N THR A 384 -13.64 -19.64 14.03
CA THR A 384 -13.73 -18.59 15.05
C THR A 384 -12.44 -17.78 15.23
N ASP A 385 -11.31 -18.33 14.78
CA ASP A 385 -9.97 -17.79 14.99
C ASP A 385 -9.63 -17.68 16.50
N TRP A 386 -9.31 -16.51 17.03
CA TRP A 386 -8.82 -16.37 18.39
C TRP A 386 -9.62 -15.34 19.18
N SER A 387 -9.81 -15.58 20.47
CA SER A 387 -10.76 -14.81 21.31
C SER A 387 -10.39 -13.33 21.53
N ALA A 388 -9.25 -12.85 21.03
CA ALA A 388 -8.87 -11.44 21.12
C ALA A 388 -9.63 -10.55 20.12
N SER A 389 -10.05 -11.09 18.98
CA SER A 389 -10.78 -10.37 17.91
C SER A 389 -11.80 -11.25 17.18
N GLY A 390 -11.74 -12.57 17.35
CA GLY A 390 -12.67 -13.54 16.79
C GLY A 390 -13.85 -13.87 17.69
N SER A 391 -14.67 -14.81 17.23
CA SER A 391 -15.87 -15.23 17.93
C SER A 391 -15.59 -16.11 19.15
N MET A 392 -16.46 -16.01 20.15
CA MET A 392 -16.38 -16.86 21.33
C MET A 392 -16.56 -18.35 20.98
N ASN A 393 -17.48 -18.68 20.09
CA ASN A 393 -17.78 -20.04 19.66
C ASN A 393 -18.44 -20.06 18.27
N MET A 394 -18.68 -21.25 17.73
CA MET A 394 -19.25 -21.42 16.39
C MET A 394 -20.63 -20.79 16.20
N LEU A 395 -21.48 -20.68 17.23
CA LEU A 395 -22.78 -20.02 17.10
C LEU A 395 -22.59 -18.53 16.83
N ARG A 396 -21.67 -17.89 17.55
CA ARG A 396 -21.37 -16.45 17.40
C ARG A 396 -20.70 -16.14 16.06
N GLU A 397 -19.89 -17.05 15.52
CA GLU A 397 -19.30 -16.91 14.18
C GLU A 397 -20.36 -17.09 13.08
N LEU A 398 -21.22 -18.11 13.22
CA LEU A 398 -22.31 -18.37 12.29
C LEU A 398 -23.31 -17.20 12.23
N GLN A 399 -23.66 -16.62 13.39
CA GLN A 399 -24.48 -15.41 13.46
C GLN A 399 -23.78 -14.20 12.80
N CYS A 400 -22.45 -14.10 12.90
CA CYS A 400 -21.69 -13.05 12.22
C CYS A 400 -21.76 -13.17 10.69
N ALA A 401 -21.55 -14.39 10.19
CA ALA A 401 -21.67 -14.69 8.77
C ALA A 401 -23.10 -14.45 8.25
N ASP A 402 -24.13 -14.83 9.00
CA ASP A 402 -25.54 -14.56 8.69
C ASP A 402 -25.86 -13.06 8.68
N TYR A 403 -25.35 -12.31 9.65
CA TYR A 403 -25.47 -10.85 9.72
C TYR A 403 -24.86 -10.19 8.47
N LEU A 404 -23.63 -10.57 8.12
CA LEU A 404 -22.97 -10.09 6.91
C LEU A 404 -23.75 -10.46 5.65
N ASN A 405 -24.23 -11.70 5.57
CA ASN A 405 -25.01 -12.18 4.44
C ASN A 405 -26.28 -11.34 4.20
N ARG A 406 -27.04 -11.06 5.26
CA ARG A 406 -28.32 -10.33 5.18
C ARG A 406 -28.16 -8.85 4.88
N LEU A 407 -27.11 -8.21 5.39
CA LEU A 407 -26.97 -6.76 5.31
C LEU A 407 -25.98 -6.28 4.25
N TYR A 408 -24.96 -7.10 3.93
CA TYR A 408 -23.82 -6.67 3.13
C TYR A 408 -23.61 -7.51 1.87
N PHE A 409 -24.22 -8.69 1.76
CA PHE A 409 -23.99 -9.61 0.63
C PHE A 409 -25.27 -10.01 -0.11
N ASP A 410 -26.30 -9.15 -0.10
CA ASP A 410 -27.55 -9.35 -0.86
C ASP A 410 -28.18 -10.75 -0.66
N GLU A 411 -28.12 -11.27 0.57
CA GLU A 411 -28.62 -12.61 0.93
C GLU A 411 -28.07 -13.74 0.04
N THR A 412 -26.82 -13.59 -0.42
CA THR A 412 -26.14 -14.54 -1.30
C THR A 412 -26.21 -15.99 -0.83
N PHE A 413 -26.06 -16.22 0.48
CA PHE A 413 -26.08 -17.54 1.09
C PHE A 413 -27.46 -17.90 1.62
N THR A 414 -27.90 -19.11 1.31
CA THR A 414 -29.09 -19.70 1.94
C THR A 414 -28.78 -20.13 3.37
N GLU A 415 -29.82 -20.28 4.20
CA GLU A 415 -29.68 -20.79 5.57
C GLU A 415 -29.02 -22.18 5.61
N GLN A 416 -29.31 -23.03 4.63
CA GLN A 416 -28.68 -24.34 4.49
C GLN A 416 -27.18 -24.21 4.23
N GLU A 417 -26.77 -23.35 3.31
CA GLU A 417 -25.35 -23.16 2.99
C GLU A 417 -24.57 -22.64 4.20
N LEU A 418 -25.10 -21.66 4.93
CA LEU A 418 -24.48 -21.17 6.17
C LEU A 418 -24.31 -22.29 7.22
N TRP A 419 -25.33 -23.15 7.38
CA TRP A 419 -25.25 -24.31 8.26
C TRP A 419 -24.24 -25.37 7.76
N GLU A 420 -24.15 -25.59 6.44
CA GLU A 420 -23.16 -26.50 5.84
C GLU A 420 -21.72 -26.01 6.05
N MET A 421 -21.48 -24.68 6.08
CA MET A 421 -20.18 -24.09 6.37
C MET A 421 -19.63 -24.49 7.75
N VAL A 422 -20.49 -24.83 8.71
CA VAL A 422 -20.09 -25.23 10.08
C VAL A 422 -20.29 -26.73 10.36
N THR A 423 -20.67 -27.51 9.33
CA THR A 423 -20.90 -28.95 9.43
C THR A 423 -20.22 -29.70 8.29
N ALA A 424 -20.92 -29.93 7.19
CA ALA A 424 -20.49 -30.74 6.05
C ALA A 424 -19.23 -30.18 5.37
N ASN A 425 -19.20 -28.88 5.06
CA ASN A 425 -18.06 -28.26 4.38
C ASN A 425 -16.83 -28.23 5.28
N ALA A 426 -17.03 -27.98 6.58
CA ALA A 426 -15.96 -28.01 7.57
C ALA A 426 -15.32 -29.40 7.67
N ALA A 427 -16.14 -30.46 7.66
CA ALA A 427 -15.64 -31.84 7.67
C ALA A 427 -14.87 -32.18 6.39
N ASP A 428 -15.39 -31.80 5.22
CA ASP A 428 -14.74 -32.03 3.93
C ASP A 428 -13.37 -31.34 3.87
N ALA A 429 -13.33 -30.05 4.25
CA ALA A 429 -12.11 -29.24 4.25
C ALA A 429 -10.99 -29.86 5.10
N MET A 430 -11.36 -30.46 6.24
CA MET A 430 -10.41 -31.10 7.17
C MET A 430 -10.13 -32.58 6.87
N GLY A 431 -10.58 -33.08 5.72
CA GLY A 431 -10.38 -34.48 5.32
C GLY A 431 -11.14 -35.50 6.18
N ALA A 432 -12.17 -35.05 6.90
CA ALA A 432 -13.02 -35.85 7.79
C ALA A 432 -14.45 -36.07 7.23
N GLY A 433 -14.72 -35.54 6.03
CA GLY A 433 -16.02 -35.52 5.38
C GLY A 433 -16.64 -36.87 5.03
N ASP A 434 -15.85 -37.95 5.09
CA ASP A 434 -16.32 -39.33 4.90
C ASP A 434 -16.78 -40.01 6.21
N GLN A 435 -16.68 -39.30 7.35
CA GLN A 435 -16.89 -39.85 8.69
C GLN A 435 -17.79 -38.97 9.58
N ILE A 436 -17.69 -37.64 9.49
CA ILE A 436 -18.46 -36.68 10.32
C ILE A 436 -19.03 -35.53 9.47
N GLY A 437 -19.76 -34.61 10.10
CA GLY A 437 -20.33 -33.42 9.46
C GLY A 437 -21.66 -33.65 8.74
N ARG A 438 -22.15 -34.89 8.65
CA ARG A 438 -23.43 -35.25 8.03
C ARG A 438 -24.18 -36.30 8.85
N LEU A 439 -25.51 -36.25 8.84
CA LEU A 439 -26.37 -37.25 9.48
C LEU A 439 -26.82 -38.32 8.48
N GLU A 440 -25.86 -39.11 8.00
CA GLU A 440 -26.06 -40.12 6.94
C GLU A 440 -25.59 -41.51 7.37
N ASN A 441 -26.09 -42.55 6.71
CA ASN A 441 -25.69 -43.94 6.99
C ASN A 441 -24.18 -44.15 6.78
N GLY A 442 -23.49 -44.68 7.80
CA GLY A 442 -22.05 -44.92 7.84
C GLY A 442 -21.25 -43.84 8.57
N TYR A 443 -21.84 -42.65 8.78
CA TYR A 443 -21.21 -41.56 9.52
C TYR A 443 -21.26 -41.81 11.03
N ILE A 444 -20.41 -41.11 11.78
CA ILE A 444 -20.30 -41.22 13.23
C ILE A 444 -21.37 -40.35 13.92
N GLY A 445 -21.85 -40.79 15.09
CA GLY A 445 -22.85 -40.08 15.90
C GLY A 445 -22.35 -38.82 16.60
N ASP A 446 -21.70 -37.90 15.88
CA ASP A 446 -21.35 -36.55 16.34
C ASP A 446 -22.54 -35.62 16.08
N ILE A 447 -23.29 -35.29 17.13
CA ILE A 447 -24.65 -34.74 17.04
C ILE A 447 -24.84 -33.62 18.05
N THR A 448 -25.49 -32.54 17.61
CA THR A 448 -26.03 -31.51 18.50
C THR A 448 -27.53 -31.35 18.27
N ILE A 449 -28.27 -31.34 19.38
CA ILE A 449 -29.72 -31.08 19.39
C ILE A 449 -29.95 -29.66 19.86
N PHE A 450 -30.68 -28.88 19.07
CA PHE A 450 -31.06 -27.50 19.31
C PHE A 450 -32.55 -27.38 19.64
N ASP A 451 -32.94 -26.36 20.41
CA ASP A 451 -34.35 -26.01 20.64
C ASP A 451 -34.93 -25.30 19.41
N GLY A 452 -35.82 -25.99 18.69
CA GLY A 452 -36.52 -25.49 17.51
C GLY A 452 -37.96 -25.07 17.76
N THR A 453 -38.40 -24.90 19.02
CA THR A 453 -39.82 -24.70 19.36
C THR A 453 -40.52 -23.59 18.55
N ASP A 454 -39.80 -22.50 18.26
CA ASP A 454 -40.36 -21.31 17.58
C ASP A 454 -39.50 -20.87 16.36
N ARG A 455 -38.73 -21.78 15.75
CA ARG A 455 -37.78 -21.46 14.68
C ARG A 455 -37.87 -22.43 13.51
N LEU A 456 -37.59 -21.92 12.30
CA LEU A 456 -37.37 -22.78 11.13
C LEU A 456 -36.14 -23.69 11.37
N PRO A 457 -36.07 -24.87 10.72
CA PRO A 457 -35.07 -25.89 11.06
C PRO A 457 -33.61 -25.40 11.03
N TYR A 458 -33.16 -24.76 9.95
CA TYR A 458 -31.79 -24.22 9.89
C TYR A 458 -31.61 -22.99 10.79
N ARG A 459 -32.62 -22.11 10.89
CA ARG A 459 -32.61 -21.00 11.87
C ARG A 459 -32.52 -21.46 13.32
N ALA A 460 -33.01 -22.64 13.67
CA ALA A 460 -32.85 -23.19 15.01
C ALA A 460 -31.38 -23.42 15.39
N VAL A 461 -30.49 -23.54 14.41
CA VAL A 461 -29.03 -23.62 14.59
C VAL A 461 -28.39 -22.23 14.47
N ILE A 462 -28.75 -21.47 13.42
CA ILE A 462 -28.14 -20.14 13.16
C ILE A 462 -28.47 -19.13 14.27
N ASP A 463 -29.73 -19.08 14.74
CA ASP A 463 -30.17 -18.20 15.83
C ASP A 463 -29.97 -18.79 17.22
N ALA A 464 -29.31 -19.95 17.32
CA ALA A 464 -29.16 -20.61 18.60
C ALA A 464 -28.27 -19.80 19.54
N GLU A 465 -28.74 -19.65 20.77
CA GLU A 465 -27.90 -19.23 21.89
C GLU A 465 -27.47 -20.46 22.71
N ILE A 466 -26.52 -20.28 23.63
CA ILE A 466 -26.03 -21.38 24.49
C ILE A 466 -27.18 -22.02 25.31
N ALA A 467 -28.23 -21.26 25.63
CA ALA A 467 -29.43 -21.75 26.30
C ALA A 467 -30.32 -22.67 25.45
N ASP A 468 -30.12 -22.68 24.13
CA ASP A 468 -30.88 -23.44 23.14
C ASP A 468 -30.23 -24.78 22.80
N ILE A 469 -28.96 -25.00 23.19
CA ILE A 469 -28.34 -26.31 23.15
C ILE A 469 -29.11 -27.25 24.08
N VAL A 470 -29.63 -28.35 23.56
CA VAL A 470 -30.37 -29.37 24.34
C VAL A 470 -29.45 -30.51 24.74
N LEU A 471 -28.64 -31.00 23.79
CA LEU A 471 -27.71 -32.11 23.98
C LEU A 471 -26.59 -32.03 22.94
N VAL A 472 -25.35 -32.29 23.36
CA VAL A 472 -24.17 -32.45 22.51
C VAL A 472 -23.60 -33.85 22.72
N MET A 473 -23.36 -34.57 21.63
CA MET A 473 -22.87 -35.94 21.62
C MET A 473 -21.67 -36.07 20.68
N ARG A 474 -20.62 -36.79 21.11
CA ARG A 474 -19.48 -37.17 20.27
C ARG A 474 -19.42 -38.68 20.20
N GLY A 475 -19.45 -39.25 19.00
CA GLY A 475 -19.46 -40.70 18.81
C GLY A 475 -20.62 -41.42 19.53
N GLY A 476 -21.76 -40.75 19.66
CA GLY A 476 -22.93 -41.22 20.41
C GLY A 476 -22.81 -41.15 21.93
N GLU A 477 -21.73 -40.60 22.48
CA GLU A 477 -21.56 -40.38 23.92
C GLU A 477 -22.04 -38.98 24.32
N PRO A 478 -22.88 -38.83 25.36
CA PRO A 478 -23.40 -37.53 25.79
C PRO A 478 -22.35 -36.75 26.59
N LEU A 479 -21.96 -35.56 26.09
CA LEU A 479 -20.92 -34.72 26.70
C LEU A 479 -21.47 -33.56 27.52
N TYR A 480 -22.51 -32.90 27.01
CA TYR A 480 -23.13 -31.72 27.60
C TYR A 480 -24.61 -31.62 27.22
N GLY A 481 -25.48 -31.19 28.13
CA GLY A 481 -26.90 -30.99 27.81
C GLY A 481 -27.81 -30.78 29.02
N ASP A 482 -29.12 -30.81 28.77
CA ASP A 482 -30.16 -30.76 29.83
C ASP A 482 -29.88 -31.82 30.90
N ALA A 483 -29.89 -31.41 32.17
CA ALA A 483 -29.49 -32.29 33.27
C ALA A 483 -30.31 -33.59 33.31
N SER A 484 -31.62 -33.53 33.05
CA SER A 484 -32.48 -34.71 33.02
C SER A 484 -32.10 -35.70 31.91
N LEU A 485 -31.69 -35.20 30.73
CA LEU A 485 -31.26 -36.06 29.63
C LEU A 485 -29.94 -36.77 29.95
N ILE A 486 -28.95 -36.03 30.45
CA ILE A 486 -27.67 -36.62 30.82
C ILE A 486 -27.85 -37.64 31.96
N GLU A 487 -28.71 -37.38 32.94
CA GLU A 487 -29.03 -38.31 34.03
C GLU A 487 -29.67 -39.62 33.56
N ASP A 488 -30.46 -39.56 32.48
CA ASP A 488 -31.11 -40.74 31.91
C ASP A 488 -30.23 -41.48 30.88
N LEU A 489 -29.24 -40.80 30.28
CA LEU A 489 -28.34 -41.38 29.26
C LEU A 489 -27.02 -41.91 29.84
N VAL A 490 -26.53 -41.35 30.94
CA VAL A 490 -25.28 -41.77 31.57
C VAL A 490 -25.57 -42.75 32.69
N GLU A 491 -24.80 -43.84 32.75
CA GLU A 491 -24.94 -44.84 33.80
C GLU A 491 -24.77 -44.21 35.20
N ASN A 492 -25.61 -44.63 36.16
CA ASN A 492 -25.65 -44.05 37.51
C ASN A 492 -24.29 -44.08 38.24
N GLU A 493 -23.42 -45.02 37.87
CA GLU A 493 -22.10 -45.21 38.45
C GLU A 493 -21.05 -44.23 37.89
N GLU A 494 -21.29 -43.71 36.69
CA GLU A 494 -20.43 -42.79 35.94
C GLU A 494 -20.90 -41.34 36.02
N LEU A 495 -22.19 -41.12 36.35
CA LEU A 495 -22.81 -39.80 36.52
C LEU A 495 -22.06 -38.87 37.50
N ALA A 496 -21.23 -39.42 38.39
CA ALA A 496 -20.35 -38.65 39.26
C ALA A 496 -19.30 -37.81 38.50
N GLY A 497 -18.90 -38.25 37.30
CA GLY A 497 -18.01 -37.53 36.39
C GLY A 497 -18.72 -36.51 35.50
N CYS A 498 -20.04 -36.35 35.65
CA CYS A 498 -20.86 -35.34 34.97
C CYS A 498 -21.33 -34.28 35.96
N GLU A 499 -20.63 -33.15 36.00
CA GLU A 499 -20.87 -32.06 36.94
C GLU A 499 -22.14 -31.28 36.59
N MET A 500 -22.95 -30.99 37.60
CA MET A 500 -24.13 -30.13 37.44
C MET A 500 -23.69 -28.67 37.39
N ILE A 501 -24.14 -27.96 36.36
CA ILE A 501 -23.82 -26.55 36.11
C ILE A 501 -25.09 -25.80 35.75
N ASP A 502 -25.19 -24.54 36.18
CA ASP A 502 -26.25 -23.62 35.77
C ASP A 502 -25.78 -22.85 34.54
N VAL A 503 -26.49 -23.01 33.42
CA VAL A 503 -26.21 -22.31 32.17
C VAL A 503 -27.48 -21.58 31.75
N CYS A 504 -27.49 -20.27 31.96
CA CYS A 504 -28.61 -19.39 31.61
C CYS A 504 -29.93 -19.79 32.27
N GLU A 505 -29.89 -19.98 33.60
CA GLU A 505 -31.03 -20.39 34.44
C GLU A 505 -31.58 -21.79 34.13
N ARG A 506 -30.76 -22.63 33.49
CA ARG A 506 -31.08 -24.02 33.18
C ARG A 506 -30.07 -24.95 33.84
N ASP A 507 -30.61 -25.95 34.53
CA ASP A 507 -29.82 -27.05 35.09
C ASP A 507 -29.28 -27.92 33.96
N ARG A 508 -27.97 -27.91 33.77
CA ARG A 508 -27.24 -28.72 32.79
C ARG A 508 -26.26 -29.66 33.47
N ARG A 509 -25.79 -30.65 32.73
CA ARG A 509 -24.66 -31.48 33.13
C ARG A 509 -23.56 -31.46 32.09
N LEU A 510 -22.31 -31.43 32.56
CA LEU A 510 -21.09 -31.45 31.76
C LEU A 510 -20.21 -32.62 32.18
N CYS A 511 -19.92 -33.54 31.26
CA CYS A 511 -19.21 -34.81 31.52
C CYS A 511 -17.69 -34.73 31.35
N VAL A 512 -17.08 -33.61 31.76
CA VAL A 512 -15.64 -33.35 31.53
C VAL A 512 -14.71 -34.26 32.35
N GLU A 513 -15.11 -34.68 33.56
CA GLU A 513 -14.31 -35.64 34.35
C GLU A 513 -14.43 -37.06 33.81
N LEU A 514 -15.60 -37.42 33.26
CA LEU A 514 -15.82 -38.70 32.62
C LEU A 514 -14.99 -38.84 31.34
N ASP A 515 -14.97 -37.78 30.53
CA ASP A 515 -14.34 -37.76 29.21
C ASP A 515 -12.83 -37.47 29.29
N ALA A 516 -12.45 -36.32 29.85
CA ALA A 516 -11.07 -35.84 29.90
C ALA A 516 -10.34 -36.14 31.22
N GLY A 517 -11.00 -36.76 32.20
CA GLY A 517 -10.38 -37.14 33.48
C GLY A 517 -10.05 -35.96 34.41
N LYS A 518 -10.65 -34.79 34.17
CA LYS A 518 -10.46 -33.55 34.95
C LYS A 518 -11.81 -32.99 35.36
N SER A 519 -11.95 -32.48 36.58
CA SER A 519 -13.15 -31.71 36.93
C SER A 519 -13.08 -30.29 36.34
N LEU A 520 -14.24 -29.70 36.06
CA LEU A 520 -14.38 -28.28 35.70
C LEU A 520 -13.73 -27.38 36.75
N SER A 521 -13.81 -27.77 38.02
CA SER A 521 -13.18 -27.05 39.12
C SER A 521 -11.65 -27.06 39.05
N ASP A 522 -11.05 -28.18 38.63
CA ASP A 522 -9.61 -28.30 38.43
C ASP A 522 -9.16 -27.44 37.24
N ILE A 523 -9.91 -27.51 36.13
CA ILE A 523 -9.66 -26.74 34.91
C ILE A 523 -9.70 -25.22 35.22
N ARG A 524 -10.79 -24.73 35.82
CA ARG A 524 -10.92 -23.31 36.21
C ARG A 524 -9.87 -22.85 37.22
N SER A 525 -9.36 -23.75 38.06
CA SER A 525 -8.32 -23.43 39.04
C SER A 525 -6.90 -23.40 38.44
N ALA A 526 -6.71 -24.02 37.26
CA ALA A 526 -5.42 -24.12 36.59
C ALA A 526 -5.16 -22.92 35.65
N VAL A 527 -6.21 -22.31 35.10
CA VAL A 527 -6.11 -21.16 34.19
C VAL A 527 -6.07 -19.81 34.95
N SER A 528 -5.72 -18.74 34.23
CA SER A 528 -5.70 -17.39 34.80
C SER A 528 -7.07 -17.00 35.38
N SER A 529 -7.08 -16.36 36.55
CA SER A 529 -8.32 -15.80 37.12
C SER A 529 -8.89 -14.63 36.31
N SER A 530 -8.15 -14.12 35.34
CA SER A 530 -8.60 -13.09 34.38
C SER A 530 -9.04 -13.67 33.03
N ALA A 531 -9.06 -14.99 32.89
CA ALA A 531 -9.45 -15.64 31.64
C ALA A 531 -10.83 -15.16 31.18
N TYR A 532 -11.00 -15.06 29.86
CA TYR A 532 -12.32 -14.85 29.27
C TYR A 532 -13.23 -16.03 29.59
N GLU A 533 -14.49 -15.77 29.94
CA GLU A 533 -15.38 -16.82 30.47
C GLU A 533 -15.66 -17.95 29.47
N LEU A 534 -16.22 -19.06 29.97
CA LEU A 534 -16.59 -20.23 29.16
C LEU A 534 -17.84 -20.00 28.32
N PHE A 535 -18.76 -19.15 28.79
CA PHE A 535 -20.01 -18.83 28.10
C PHE A 535 -20.61 -17.52 28.64
N PHE A 536 -21.50 -16.91 27.85
CA PHE A 536 -22.39 -15.83 28.26
C PHE A 536 -23.84 -16.19 27.89
N CYS A 537 -24.79 -15.53 28.54
CA CYS A 537 -26.21 -15.70 28.25
C CYS A 537 -26.68 -14.50 27.43
N GLY A 538 -26.76 -14.68 26.11
CA GLY A 538 -26.87 -13.61 25.14
C GLY A 538 -25.50 -13.16 24.63
N GLU A 539 -25.44 -11.94 24.12
CA GLU A 539 -24.22 -11.36 23.56
C GLU A 539 -23.06 -11.38 24.59
N PRO A 540 -21.89 -11.93 24.22
CA PRO A 540 -20.71 -11.93 25.07
C PRO A 540 -20.25 -10.52 25.46
N GLU A 541 -19.68 -10.38 26.66
CA GLU A 541 -19.05 -9.12 27.07
C GLU A 541 -17.88 -8.79 26.11
N ASP A 542 -17.83 -7.54 25.66
CA ASP A 542 -16.82 -6.99 24.74
C ASP A 542 -16.73 -7.75 23.40
N GLU A 543 -17.82 -8.36 22.92
CA GLU A 543 -17.79 -9.12 21.67
C GLU A 543 -17.27 -8.26 20.49
N PRO A 544 -16.27 -8.74 19.73
CA PRO A 544 -15.78 -8.04 18.55
C PRO A 544 -16.89 -7.78 17.53
N SER A 545 -16.85 -6.64 16.85
CA SER A 545 -17.93 -6.24 15.93
C SER A 545 -18.00 -7.12 14.68
N CYS A 546 -19.21 -7.38 14.19
CA CYS A 546 -19.47 -7.91 12.84
C CYS A 546 -19.83 -6.83 11.82
N MET A 547 -19.99 -5.59 12.26
CA MET A 547 -20.22 -4.46 11.38
C MET A 547 -18.89 -3.97 10.82
N PRO A 548 -18.70 -3.96 9.48
CA PRO A 548 -17.53 -3.38 8.85
C PRO A 548 -17.32 -1.93 9.28
N PHE A 549 -16.09 -1.51 9.51
CA PHE A 549 -15.80 -0.14 9.90
C PHE A 549 -14.33 0.17 9.68
N ARG A 550 -14.03 1.29 9.01
CA ARG A 550 -12.68 1.85 8.85
C ARG A 550 -12.72 3.37 8.94
N PRO A 551 -12.07 4.00 9.94
CA PRO A 551 -12.16 5.45 10.11
C PRO A 551 -11.62 6.22 8.91
N ASN A 552 -12.35 7.26 8.50
CA ASN A 552 -12.05 8.09 7.32
C ASN A 552 -12.18 7.36 5.97
N GLU A 553 -12.57 6.08 5.97
CA GLU A 553 -12.87 5.31 4.76
C GLU A 553 -14.38 5.04 4.69
N TYR A 554 -14.93 4.30 5.66
CA TYR A 554 -16.37 3.99 5.73
C TYR A 554 -16.84 3.64 7.14
N THR A 555 -18.13 3.87 7.39
CA THR A 555 -18.73 3.65 8.72
C THR A 555 -19.38 2.27 8.88
N GLY A 556 -19.63 1.56 7.77
CA GLY A 556 -20.40 0.31 7.76
C GLY A 556 -21.90 0.48 7.89
N LEU A 557 -22.38 1.71 8.09
CA LEU A 557 -23.81 1.97 8.24
C LEU A 557 -24.46 2.00 6.86
N THR A 558 -25.49 1.18 6.67
CA THR A 558 -26.29 1.19 5.46
C THR A 558 -27.33 2.31 5.52
N ASP A 559 -27.53 3.02 4.42
CA ASP A 559 -28.60 4.01 4.27
C ASP A 559 -29.12 4.11 2.82
N THR A 560 -30.00 5.06 2.55
CA THR A 560 -30.63 5.21 1.22
C THR A 560 -29.71 5.75 0.12
N THR A 561 -28.48 6.11 0.46
CA THR A 561 -27.46 6.68 -0.43
C THR A 561 -26.20 5.83 -0.54
N ASP A 562 -25.96 4.95 0.43
CA ASP A 562 -24.94 3.90 0.46
C ASP A 562 -25.61 2.64 1.02
N THR A 563 -26.19 1.83 0.13
CA THR A 563 -27.02 0.68 0.51
C THR A 563 -26.16 -0.46 1.07
N SER A 564 -24.92 -0.59 0.60
CA SER A 564 -23.98 -1.62 1.03
C SER A 564 -23.17 -1.23 2.27
N GLY A 565 -23.11 0.07 2.62
CA GLY A 565 -22.38 0.59 3.77
C GLY A 565 -20.85 0.58 3.58
N ASP A 566 -20.36 0.51 2.34
CA ASP A 566 -18.94 0.40 2.00
C ASP A 566 -18.22 1.76 1.85
N GLY A 567 -18.96 2.86 2.06
CA GLY A 567 -18.47 4.23 1.99
C GLY A 567 -18.57 4.85 0.60
N ILE A 568 -19.11 4.13 -0.38
CA ILE A 568 -19.19 4.58 -1.77
C ILE A 568 -20.67 4.79 -2.11
N PRO A 569 -21.09 6.02 -2.48
CA PRO A 569 -22.49 6.26 -2.77
C PRO A 569 -22.99 5.42 -3.95
N ASP A 570 -24.20 4.85 -3.84
CA ASP A 570 -24.84 3.97 -4.84
C ASP A 570 -24.81 4.51 -6.28
N ALA A 571 -24.73 5.83 -6.44
CA ALA A 571 -24.69 6.50 -7.75
C ALA A 571 -23.35 6.33 -8.50
N VAL A 572 -22.28 6.01 -7.78
CA VAL A 572 -20.92 5.84 -8.30
C VAL A 572 -20.30 4.50 -7.91
N ASP A 573 -20.97 3.73 -7.05
CA ASP A 573 -20.60 2.37 -6.66
C ASP A 573 -20.80 1.38 -7.82
N ASN A 574 -19.80 0.54 -8.08
CA ASN A 574 -19.85 -0.52 -9.11
C ASN A 574 -20.56 -1.81 -8.64
N CYS A 575 -20.88 -1.93 -7.35
CA CYS A 575 -21.73 -2.97 -6.76
C CYS A 575 -22.62 -2.46 -5.61
N PRO A 576 -23.61 -1.58 -5.86
CA PRO A 576 -24.41 -0.91 -4.81
C PRO A 576 -25.12 -1.81 -3.77
N ALA A 577 -25.32 -3.10 -4.06
CA ALA A 577 -25.99 -4.06 -3.17
C ALA A 577 -25.00 -4.94 -2.37
N PHE A 578 -23.70 -4.86 -2.66
CA PHE A 578 -22.68 -5.69 -2.05
C PHE A 578 -21.62 -4.82 -1.41
N PHE A 579 -21.19 -5.15 -0.21
CA PHE A 579 -20.09 -4.47 0.43
C PHE A 579 -18.77 -4.79 -0.28
N ASN A 580 -18.23 -3.82 -1.02
CA ASN A 580 -16.96 -3.94 -1.74
C ASN A 580 -16.15 -2.63 -1.69
N PRO A 581 -15.72 -2.20 -0.50
CA PRO A 581 -14.95 -0.98 -0.34
C PRO A 581 -13.63 -1.07 -1.11
N ILE A 582 -13.03 0.09 -1.38
CA ILE A 582 -11.69 0.18 -1.97
C ILE A 582 -10.67 -0.42 -0.98
N ARG A 583 -9.95 -1.47 -1.39
CA ARG A 583 -8.83 -2.03 -0.62
C ARG A 583 -7.50 -1.47 -1.15
N PRO A 584 -6.46 -1.33 -0.30
CA PRO A 584 -5.13 -0.91 -0.75
C PRO A 584 -4.57 -1.74 -1.91
N MET A 585 -4.88 -3.04 -1.97
CA MET A 585 -4.49 -3.92 -3.08
C MET A 585 -5.20 -3.63 -4.42
N ASP A 586 -6.36 -2.98 -4.39
CA ASP A 586 -7.15 -2.62 -5.58
C ASP A 586 -6.83 -1.20 -6.08
N GLY A 587 -5.91 -0.50 -5.43
CA GLY A 587 -5.51 0.87 -5.78
C GLY A 587 -6.48 1.92 -5.25
N SER A 588 -7.04 2.74 -6.16
CA SER A 588 -7.93 3.86 -5.80
C SER A 588 -9.37 3.68 -6.29
N THR A 589 -9.72 2.46 -6.69
CA THR A 589 -11.02 2.08 -7.27
C THR A 589 -11.50 0.76 -6.69
N GLN A 590 -12.81 0.54 -6.70
CA GLN A 590 -13.38 -0.77 -6.35
C GLN A 590 -12.88 -1.83 -7.35
N ALA A 591 -12.67 -3.07 -6.87
CA ALA A 591 -12.19 -4.16 -7.69
C ALA A 591 -13.14 -4.44 -8.88
N ASP A 592 -12.59 -4.44 -10.10
CA ASP A 592 -13.27 -4.74 -11.36
C ASP A 592 -12.20 -5.34 -12.32
N THR A 593 -12.06 -6.66 -12.28
CA THR A 593 -10.94 -7.39 -12.90
C THR A 593 -11.03 -7.39 -14.43
N ASN A 594 -12.23 -7.40 -15.01
CA ASN A 594 -12.46 -7.39 -16.46
C ASN A 594 -12.71 -5.97 -17.02
N GLY A 595 -12.90 -4.97 -16.16
CA GLY A 595 -13.09 -3.58 -16.54
C GLY A 595 -14.43 -3.28 -17.19
N ASN A 596 -15.46 -4.09 -16.93
CA ASN A 596 -16.78 -3.92 -17.54
C ASN A 596 -17.68 -2.90 -16.79
N GLY A 597 -17.21 -2.40 -15.64
CA GLY A 597 -17.91 -1.42 -14.80
C GLY A 597 -18.82 -2.04 -13.73
N LEU A 598 -18.85 -3.37 -13.59
CA LEU A 598 -19.42 -4.09 -12.45
C LEU A 598 -18.27 -4.56 -11.56
N GLY A 599 -18.39 -4.38 -10.24
CA GLY A 599 -17.35 -4.88 -9.34
C GLY A 599 -17.33 -6.40 -9.26
N ASP A 600 -16.15 -6.96 -8.96
CA ASP A 600 -15.90 -8.42 -8.97
C ASP A 600 -16.95 -9.20 -8.14
N ILE A 601 -17.32 -8.68 -6.96
CA ILE A 601 -18.23 -9.35 -6.04
C ILE A 601 -19.66 -9.49 -6.60
N CYS A 602 -20.12 -8.56 -7.44
CA CYS A 602 -21.48 -8.56 -8.00
C CYS A 602 -21.52 -8.89 -9.51
N ASP A 603 -20.39 -8.89 -10.20
CA ASP A 603 -20.31 -9.28 -11.62
C ASP A 603 -20.58 -10.78 -11.79
N PRO A 604 -21.59 -11.22 -12.57
CA PRO A 604 -21.80 -12.64 -12.85
C PRO A 604 -20.57 -13.39 -13.40
N CYS A 605 -19.67 -12.70 -14.10
CA CYS A 605 -18.49 -13.28 -14.75
C CYS A 605 -17.24 -12.37 -14.62
N PRO A 606 -16.63 -12.29 -13.43
CA PRO A 606 -15.58 -11.30 -13.12
C PRO A 606 -14.31 -11.37 -13.97
N LEU A 607 -14.09 -12.50 -14.66
CA LEU A 607 -12.92 -12.71 -15.53
C LEU A 607 -13.24 -12.61 -17.03
N SER A 608 -14.52 -12.62 -17.41
CA SER A 608 -14.92 -12.63 -18.82
C SER A 608 -15.13 -11.21 -19.34
N GLU A 609 -14.59 -10.93 -20.53
CA GLU A 609 -14.92 -9.70 -21.25
C GLU A 609 -16.23 -9.82 -22.07
N ASP A 610 -16.89 -10.99 -22.09
CA ASP A 610 -18.17 -11.17 -22.79
C ASP A 610 -19.34 -10.60 -21.97
N PRO A 611 -19.97 -9.49 -22.41
CA PRO A 611 -21.09 -8.88 -21.70
C PRO A 611 -22.38 -9.74 -21.71
N SER A 612 -22.37 -10.88 -22.40
CA SER A 612 -23.51 -11.82 -22.44
C SER A 612 -23.40 -12.97 -21.45
N CYS A 613 -22.30 -13.06 -20.71
CA CYS A 613 -22.08 -14.09 -19.70
C CYS A 613 -23.09 -13.97 -18.54
N THR A 614 -23.67 -15.09 -18.13
CA THR A 614 -24.74 -15.14 -17.11
C THR A 614 -24.32 -15.82 -15.80
N GLY A 615 -23.05 -16.19 -15.69
CA GLY A 615 -22.46 -16.91 -14.57
C GLY A 615 -21.17 -17.62 -14.99
N VAL A 616 -20.26 -17.84 -14.04
CA VAL A 616 -19.02 -18.58 -14.25
C VAL A 616 -19.31 -20.04 -14.63
N ASP A 617 -18.68 -20.55 -15.69
CA ASP A 617 -18.65 -21.98 -16.00
C ASP A 617 -17.44 -22.63 -15.31
N PRO A 618 -17.62 -23.58 -14.37
CA PRO A 618 -16.49 -24.24 -13.73
C PRO A 618 -15.55 -24.99 -14.71
N ALA A 619 -15.99 -25.25 -15.94
CA ALA A 619 -15.16 -25.85 -16.99
C ALA A 619 -14.39 -24.83 -17.84
N ASP A 620 -14.69 -23.54 -17.72
CA ASP A 620 -14.15 -22.40 -18.48
C ASP A 620 -14.25 -21.14 -17.58
N LEU A 621 -13.25 -20.95 -16.71
CA LEU A 621 -13.33 -20.01 -15.58
C LEU A 621 -13.26 -18.54 -16.01
N ASP A 622 -12.56 -18.25 -17.11
CA ASP A 622 -12.49 -16.90 -17.67
C ASP A 622 -13.52 -16.65 -18.79
N GLY A 623 -14.22 -17.68 -19.23
CA GLY A 623 -15.35 -17.57 -20.14
C GLY A 623 -14.92 -17.17 -21.55
N ASP A 624 -13.71 -17.54 -21.98
CA ASP A 624 -13.19 -17.25 -23.31
C ASP A 624 -13.64 -18.26 -24.38
N GLY A 625 -14.27 -19.37 -23.96
CA GLY A 625 -14.81 -20.42 -24.80
C GLY A 625 -13.90 -21.64 -24.97
N GLU A 626 -12.70 -21.63 -24.37
CA GLU A 626 -11.81 -22.78 -24.28
C GLU A 626 -11.85 -23.41 -22.89
N ALA A 627 -11.86 -24.74 -22.83
CA ALA A 627 -12.00 -25.43 -21.54
C ALA A 627 -10.68 -25.37 -20.75
N ASN A 628 -10.76 -25.19 -19.43
CA ASN A 628 -9.62 -25.09 -18.51
C ASN A 628 -8.53 -26.18 -18.69
N GLU A 629 -8.90 -27.40 -19.09
CA GLU A 629 -7.96 -28.51 -19.32
C GLU A 629 -7.10 -28.36 -20.59
N THR A 630 -7.55 -27.53 -21.53
CA THR A 630 -6.92 -27.31 -22.84
C THR A 630 -6.50 -25.86 -23.07
N ASP A 631 -6.96 -24.96 -22.22
CA ASP A 631 -6.66 -23.54 -22.22
C ASP A 631 -5.22 -23.28 -21.76
N ASN A 632 -4.49 -22.45 -22.50
CA ASN A 632 -3.11 -22.06 -22.18
C ASN A 632 -3.02 -20.88 -21.20
N CYS A 633 -4.14 -20.26 -20.84
CA CYS A 633 -4.28 -19.26 -19.80
C CYS A 633 -5.62 -19.36 -19.04
N PRO A 634 -5.89 -20.44 -18.27
CA PRO A 634 -7.22 -20.78 -17.71
C PRO A 634 -7.94 -19.78 -16.78
N VAL A 635 -7.30 -18.66 -16.46
CA VAL A 635 -7.84 -17.59 -15.59
C VAL A 635 -7.58 -16.19 -16.18
N HIS A 636 -7.23 -16.11 -17.46
CA HIS A 636 -6.95 -14.88 -18.20
C HIS A 636 -7.56 -14.97 -19.59
N TYR A 637 -8.74 -14.35 -19.75
CA TYR A 637 -9.50 -14.33 -20.98
C TYR A 637 -8.64 -14.14 -22.24
N ASN A 638 -8.52 -15.18 -23.07
CA ASN A 638 -7.70 -15.15 -24.27
C ASN A 638 -8.24 -16.09 -25.38
N PRO A 639 -9.42 -15.77 -25.96
CA PRO A 639 -10.16 -16.69 -26.86
C PRO A 639 -9.40 -17.08 -28.15
N GLY A 640 -8.32 -16.35 -28.47
CA GLY A 640 -7.43 -16.65 -29.60
C GLY A 640 -6.34 -17.68 -29.28
N GLN A 641 -6.13 -18.00 -28.00
CA GLN A 641 -5.11 -18.90 -27.47
C GLN A 641 -3.72 -18.61 -28.06
N GLU A 642 -3.42 -17.33 -28.29
CA GLU A 642 -2.12 -16.90 -28.78
C GLU A 642 -1.01 -17.38 -27.83
N ASN A 643 0.03 -17.96 -28.40
CA ASN A 643 1.20 -18.48 -27.69
C ASN A 643 2.37 -18.38 -28.66
N THR A 644 2.95 -17.19 -28.71
CA THR A 644 3.96 -16.78 -29.69
C THR A 644 5.30 -17.46 -29.40
N SER A 645 5.61 -17.64 -28.11
CA SER A 645 6.77 -18.38 -27.62
C SER A 645 6.71 -19.88 -27.95
N GLY A 646 5.52 -20.47 -27.90
CA GLY A 646 5.23 -21.89 -28.05
C GLY A 646 5.45 -22.72 -26.78
N ASP A 647 5.61 -22.10 -25.61
CA ASP A 647 5.75 -22.78 -24.32
C ASP A 647 4.38 -23.21 -23.75
N GLU A 648 4.28 -23.54 -22.46
CA GLU A 648 3.01 -23.98 -21.86
C GLU A 648 2.06 -22.83 -21.48
N PHE A 649 2.51 -21.59 -21.51
CA PHE A 649 1.74 -20.41 -21.14
C PHE A 649 1.33 -19.62 -22.40
N GLY A 650 0.07 -19.21 -22.48
CA GLY A 650 -0.37 -18.29 -23.53
C GLY A 650 0.21 -16.88 -23.36
N ASP A 651 0.16 -16.08 -24.42
CA ASP A 651 0.67 -14.71 -24.44
C ASP A 651 0.00 -13.82 -23.38
N ALA A 652 -1.26 -14.11 -23.02
CA ALA A 652 -2.05 -13.35 -22.06
C ALA A 652 -1.64 -13.54 -20.59
N CYS A 653 -1.00 -14.67 -20.27
CA CYS A 653 -0.60 -15.04 -18.92
C CYS A 653 0.92 -15.30 -18.80
N SER A 654 1.66 -15.16 -19.91
CA SER A 654 3.11 -15.25 -19.92
C SER A 654 3.75 -13.91 -19.55
N PRO A 655 4.70 -13.87 -18.59
CA PRO A 655 5.48 -12.67 -18.30
C PRO A 655 6.44 -12.30 -19.46
N CYS A 656 6.69 -13.22 -20.40
CA CYS A 656 7.54 -13.02 -21.57
C CYS A 656 6.95 -13.69 -22.83
N PRO A 657 5.86 -13.13 -23.40
CA PRO A 657 5.04 -13.77 -24.44
C PRO A 657 5.80 -14.22 -25.70
N GLU A 658 6.90 -13.55 -26.02
CA GLU A 658 7.69 -13.78 -27.23
C GLU A 658 8.82 -14.80 -27.04
N THR A 659 9.05 -15.29 -25.81
CA THR A 659 10.20 -16.15 -25.48
C THR A 659 9.77 -17.51 -24.99
N PHE A 660 10.22 -18.60 -25.64
CA PHE A 660 9.96 -19.97 -25.19
C PHE A 660 10.62 -20.21 -23.83
N LEU A 661 9.84 -20.20 -22.77
CA LEU A 661 10.26 -20.62 -21.44
C LEU A 661 10.03 -22.12 -21.34
N GLY A 662 11.08 -22.94 -21.51
CA GLY A 662 11.00 -24.34 -21.08
C GLY A 662 10.80 -24.43 -19.56
N ASP A 663 10.38 -25.59 -19.04
CA ASP A 663 10.05 -25.79 -17.61
C ASP A 663 11.02 -25.05 -16.65
N GLY A 664 10.52 -23.97 -16.04
CA GLY A 664 11.25 -23.18 -15.04
C GLY A 664 12.40 -22.31 -15.55
N ALA A 665 12.41 -21.87 -16.81
CA ALA A 665 13.40 -20.90 -17.32
C ALA A 665 13.05 -19.46 -16.91
N ALA A 666 14.06 -18.65 -16.61
CA ALA A 666 13.92 -17.23 -16.31
C ALA A 666 13.82 -16.42 -17.62
N CYS A 667 13.03 -15.35 -17.61
CA CYS A 667 12.90 -14.43 -18.73
C CYS A 667 14.23 -13.76 -19.10
N PRO A 668 14.76 -13.92 -20.34
CA PRO A 668 15.87 -13.10 -20.80
C PRO A 668 15.36 -11.69 -21.07
N ILE A 669 15.70 -10.73 -20.21
CA ILE A 669 15.25 -9.34 -20.30
C ILE A 669 16.44 -8.39 -20.17
N SER A 670 16.35 -7.22 -20.80
CA SER A 670 17.31 -6.16 -20.62
C SER A 670 17.01 -5.36 -19.35
N ILE A 671 17.98 -4.58 -18.86
CA ILE A 671 17.74 -3.65 -17.75
C ILE A 671 16.72 -2.57 -18.16
N TYR A 672 16.65 -2.21 -19.46
CA TYR A 672 15.70 -1.23 -19.97
C TYR A 672 14.25 -1.71 -19.83
N ASP A 673 13.96 -2.97 -20.17
CA ASP A 673 12.61 -3.55 -20.10
C ASP A 673 12.04 -3.56 -18.67
N LEU A 674 12.94 -3.63 -17.67
CA LEU A 674 12.56 -3.52 -16.27
C LEU A 674 12.36 -2.06 -15.84
N LYS A 675 13.21 -1.16 -16.33
CA LYS A 675 13.20 0.27 -15.95
C LYS A 675 12.10 1.07 -16.67
N ASP A 676 11.60 0.61 -17.80
CA ASP A 676 10.49 1.25 -18.54
C ASP A 676 9.11 0.67 -18.22
N GLY A 677 9.06 -0.36 -17.38
CA GLY A 677 7.83 -1.01 -16.93
C GLY A 677 7.25 -2.05 -17.89
N THR A 678 7.97 -2.43 -18.96
CA THR A 678 7.58 -3.53 -19.86
C THR A 678 7.47 -4.86 -19.10
N VAL A 679 8.30 -5.06 -18.07
CA VAL A 679 8.24 -6.21 -17.16
C VAL A 679 7.99 -5.74 -15.73
N ALA A 680 6.90 -6.23 -15.12
CA ALA A 680 6.56 -5.89 -13.76
C ALA A 680 7.59 -6.46 -12.75
N PRO A 681 7.94 -5.71 -11.68
CA PRO A 681 8.76 -6.24 -10.58
C PRO A 681 8.16 -7.52 -9.99
N GLY A 682 9.00 -8.51 -9.70
CA GLY A 682 8.60 -9.83 -9.20
C GLY A 682 8.91 -10.96 -10.17
N ALA A 683 9.16 -10.64 -11.44
CA ALA A 683 9.54 -11.61 -12.46
C ALA A 683 10.93 -12.23 -12.18
N ARG A 684 11.06 -13.52 -12.46
CA ARG A 684 12.36 -14.22 -12.48
C ARG A 684 13.06 -13.97 -13.81
N ALA A 685 14.18 -13.28 -13.77
CA ALA A 685 14.85 -12.68 -14.93
C ALA A 685 16.30 -13.15 -15.09
N THR A 686 16.77 -13.21 -16.33
CA THR A 686 18.20 -13.34 -16.68
C THR A 686 18.63 -12.12 -17.47
N PHE A 687 19.63 -11.40 -16.95
CA PHE A 687 20.30 -10.29 -17.62
C PHE A 687 21.58 -10.81 -18.27
N GLU A 688 21.64 -10.79 -19.59
CA GLU A 688 22.76 -11.37 -20.34
C GLU A 688 23.87 -10.33 -20.61
N GLY A 689 25.11 -10.71 -20.32
CA GLY A 689 26.29 -9.94 -20.71
C GLY A 689 26.41 -8.53 -20.11
N VAL A 690 25.85 -8.30 -18.92
CA VAL A 690 25.96 -7.02 -18.20
C VAL A 690 27.33 -6.88 -17.53
N ILE A 691 27.81 -5.65 -17.36
CA ILE A 691 29.13 -5.33 -16.79
C ILE A 691 28.97 -4.93 -15.34
N VAL A 692 29.74 -5.55 -14.45
CA VAL A 692 29.81 -5.19 -13.03
C VAL A 692 30.60 -3.89 -12.87
N THR A 693 29.92 -2.82 -12.45
CA THR A 693 30.50 -1.46 -12.42
C THR A 693 30.96 -1.03 -11.03
N ALA A 694 30.43 -1.66 -9.98
CA ALA A 694 30.79 -1.41 -8.59
C ALA A 694 30.43 -2.60 -7.70
N VAL A 695 31.21 -2.86 -6.64
CA VAL A 695 31.00 -3.99 -5.72
C VAL A 695 31.13 -3.52 -4.27
N ALA A 696 30.14 -3.80 -3.43
CA ALA A 696 30.18 -3.60 -1.98
C ALA A 696 30.37 -4.97 -1.30
N GLU A 697 31.57 -5.21 -0.75
CA GLU A 697 32.06 -6.51 -0.29
C GLU A 697 31.01 -7.29 0.54
N GLY A 698 30.74 -8.54 0.12
CA GLY A 698 29.91 -9.51 0.84
C GLY A 698 28.39 -9.24 0.89
N VAL A 699 27.89 -8.17 0.28
CA VAL A 699 26.48 -7.76 0.40
C VAL A 699 25.80 -7.45 -0.95
N SER A 700 26.44 -6.68 -1.84
CA SER A 700 25.77 -6.19 -3.06
C SER A 700 26.75 -5.71 -4.13
N PHE A 701 26.26 -5.53 -5.36
CA PHE A 701 27.03 -4.94 -6.46
C PHE A 701 26.09 -4.22 -7.44
N PHE A 702 26.67 -3.49 -8.39
CA PHE A 702 25.95 -2.78 -9.43
C PHE A 702 26.38 -3.31 -10.79
N VAL A 703 25.42 -3.39 -11.72
CA VAL A 703 25.69 -3.79 -13.11
C VAL A 703 25.11 -2.77 -14.07
N GLN A 704 25.72 -2.65 -15.24
CA GLN A 704 25.21 -1.87 -16.36
C GLN A 704 25.18 -2.69 -17.65
N VAL A 705 24.26 -2.36 -18.55
CA VAL A 705 24.24 -2.89 -19.92
C VAL A 705 25.56 -2.54 -20.62
N ASP A 706 26.14 -3.54 -21.27
CA ASP A 706 27.38 -3.39 -22.05
C ASP A 706 27.17 -2.46 -23.25
N PRO A 707 27.87 -1.30 -23.33
CA PRO A 707 27.75 -0.37 -24.46
C PRO A 707 28.14 -0.93 -25.83
N ALA A 708 28.80 -2.10 -25.87
CA ALA A 708 29.12 -2.83 -27.08
C ALA A 708 28.07 -3.91 -27.45
N SER A 709 27.05 -4.13 -26.60
CA SER A 709 25.93 -5.02 -26.87
C SER A 709 24.99 -4.44 -27.91
N ASP A 710 24.33 -5.30 -28.69
CA ASP A 710 23.25 -4.90 -29.60
C ASP A 710 22.01 -4.40 -28.83
N ASP A 711 21.87 -4.78 -27.55
CA ASP A 711 20.76 -4.38 -26.65
C ASP A 711 21.01 -3.04 -25.94
N TYR A 712 22.13 -2.37 -26.19
CA TYR A 712 22.42 -1.07 -25.58
C TYR A 712 21.70 0.07 -26.30
N GLU A 713 20.78 0.72 -25.59
CA GLU A 713 20.07 1.89 -26.11
C GLU A 713 20.78 3.23 -25.80
N ARG A 714 21.05 3.49 -24.52
CA ARG A 714 21.57 4.76 -23.99
C ARG A 714 22.03 4.60 -22.55
N ALA A 715 22.79 5.56 -22.02
CA ALA A 715 23.28 5.45 -20.64
C ALA A 715 22.17 5.56 -19.59
N GLN A 716 21.08 6.31 -19.87
CA GLN A 716 19.93 6.37 -18.98
C GLN A 716 19.24 5.01 -18.89
N TYR A 717 18.86 4.59 -17.67
CA TYR A 717 18.21 3.33 -17.36
C TYR A 717 19.05 2.09 -17.67
N SER A 718 20.35 2.26 -17.94
CA SER A 718 21.22 1.15 -18.29
C SER A 718 21.76 0.39 -17.08
N GLY A 719 21.44 0.82 -15.85
CA GLY A 719 22.06 0.37 -14.61
C GLY A 719 21.07 -0.19 -13.61
N ILE A 720 21.51 -1.13 -12.79
CA ILE A 720 20.69 -1.69 -11.71
C ILE A 720 21.52 -2.15 -10.52
N TYR A 721 20.93 -2.01 -9.33
CA TYR A 721 21.48 -2.53 -8.09
C TYR A 721 21.15 -4.03 -7.94
N VAL A 722 22.13 -4.81 -7.49
CA VAL A 722 22.01 -6.25 -7.28
C VAL A 722 22.32 -6.58 -5.83
N TYR A 723 21.32 -7.08 -5.12
CA TYR A 723 21.45 -7.52 -3.74
C TYR A 723 21.84 -9.00 -3.68
N ASN A 724 23.05 -9.30 -3.20
CA ASN A 724 23.65 -10.64 -3.23
C ASN A 724 24.24 -11.05 -1.86
N ALA A 725 23.53 -10.72 -0.79
CA ALA A 725 23.98 -11.02 0.57
C ALA A 725 24.05 -12.53 0.80
N GLY A 726 25.27 -13.04 1.08
CA GLY A 726 25.49 -14.48 1.29
C GLY A 726 25.59 -15.32 0.01
N GLY A 727 25.70 -14.69 -1.16
CA GLY A 727 25.93 -15.37 -2.44
C GLY A 727 27.22 -16.19 -2.46
N SER A 728 27.23 -17.28 -3.23
CA SER A 728 28.40 -18.17 -3.36
C SER A 728 29.42 -17.72 -4.41
N VAL A 729 29.01 -16.81 -5.30
CA VAL A 729 29.84 -16.16 -6.32
C VAL A 729 29.83 -14.67 -6.02
N GLU A 730 31.02 -14.09 -5.90
CA GLU A 730 31.23 -12.66 -5.67
C GLU A 730 31.95 -12.11 -6.91
N PRO A 731 31.26 -11.35 -7.77
CA PRO A 731 31.87 -10.80 -8.98
C PRO A 731 32.83 -9.65 -8.63
N GLU A 732 33.80 -9.41 -9.51
CA GLU A 732 34.72 -8.28 -9.42
C GLU A 732 34.31 -7.14 -10.38
N VAL A 733 34.68 -5.89 -10.04
CA VAL A 733 34.47 -4.75 -10.96
C VAL A 733 35.19 -5.02 -12.28
N GLY A 734 34.47 -4.91 -13.39
CA GLY A 734 34.97 -5.27 -14.71
C GLY A 734 34.68 -6.71 -15.14
N ASP A 735 33.98 -7.51 -14.33
CA ASP A 735 33.41 -8.77 -14.83
C ASP A 735 32.20 -8.49 -15.74
N ARG A 736 32.18 -9.12 -16.91
CA ARG A 736 30.99 -9.22 -17.78
C ARG A 736 30.29 -10.54 -17.46
N ILE A 737 29.05 -10.47 -17.00
CA ILE A 737 28.33 -11.59 -16.41
C ILE A 737 26.99 -11.84 -17.09
N ASN A 738 26.52 -13.09 -17.02
CA ASN A 738 25.08 -13.38 -17.03
C ASN A 738 24.61 -13.44 -15.58
N LEU A 739 23.52 -12.74 -15.29
CA LEU A 739 22.95 -12.63 -13.96
C LEU A 739 21.51 -13.15 -13.97
N THR A 740 21.20 -14.18 -13.18
CA THR A 740 19.84 -14.68 -12.98
C THR A 740 19.39 -14.42 -11.55
N GLY A 741 18.21 -13.84 -11.38
CA GLY A 741 17.59 -13.57 -10.07
C GLY A 741 16.14 -13.09 -10.21
N SER A 742 15.52 -12.75 -9.09
CA SER A 742 14.17 -12.15 -9.07
C SER A 742 14.28 -10.64 -9.13
N THR A 743 13.46 -9.99 -9.95
CA THR A 743 13.30 -8.53 -9.91
C THR A 743 12.43 -8.14 -8.72
N SER A 744 12.67 -6.99 -8.09
CA SER A 744 11.88 -6.51 -6.96
C SER A 744 11.92 -4.98 -6.86
N LEU A 745 10.90 -4.41 -6.22
CA LEU A 745 10.90 -3.00 -5.80
C LEU A 745 11.12 -2.95 -4.29
N PHE A 746 12.19 -2.31 -3.84
CA PHE A 746 12.56 -2.24 -2.41
C PHE A 746 12.79 -0.78 -2.01
N PHE A 747 11.87 -0.21 -1.22
CA PHE A 747 11.88 1.22 -0.82
C PHE A 747 12.04 2.19 -2.02
N GLY A 748 11.29 1.94 -3.10
CA GLY A 748 11.33 2.75 -4.32
C GLY A 748 12.54 2.51 -5.23
N GLN A 749 13.51 1.66 -4.83
CA GLN A 749 14.62 1.23 -5.68
C GLN A 749 14.24 -0.08 -6.39
N ILE A 750 14.30 -0.06 -7.73
CA ILE A 750 14.20 -1.27 -8.56
C ILE A 750 15.54 -2.01 -8.47
N GLN A 751 15.52 -3.28 -8.06
CA GLN A 751 16.72 -4.08 -7.86
C GLN A 751 16.55 -5.54 -8.31
N VAL A 752 17.68 -6.22 -8.53
CA VAL A 752 17.74 -7.68 -8.64
C VAL A 752 18.02 -8.27 -7.25
N ALA A 753 17.12 -9.13 -6.78
CA ALA A 753 17.20 -9.87 -5.53
C ALA A 753 17.23 -11.40 -5.82
N ASN A 754 17.35 -12.22 -4.77
CA ASN A 754 17.44 -13.69 -4.87
C ASN A 754 18.40 -14.16 -5.98
N VAL A 755 19.63 -13.65 -6.00
CA VAL A 755 20.56 -14.00 -7.06
C VAL A 755 20.82 -15.51 -7.04
N GLU A 756 20.32 -16.20 -8.06
CA GLU A 756 20.40 -17.65 -8.18
C GLU A 756 21.70 -18.08 -8.85
N ASN A 757 22.09 -17.34 -9.88
CA ASN A 757 23.26 -17.65 -10.69
C ASN A 757 23.95 -16.38 -11.17
N ILE A 758 25.28 -16.40 -11.05
CA ILE A 758 26.19 -15.43 -11.67
C ILE A 758 27.17 -16.26 -12.49
N GLU A 759 27.11 -16.11 -13.82
CA GLU A 759 28.09 -16.70 -14.72
C GLU A 759 29.05 -15.61 -15.21
N ILE A 760 30.32 -15.69 -14.80
CA ILE A 760 31.36 -14.79 -15.30
C ILE A 760 31.76 -15.22 -16.70
N LEU A 761 31.45 -14.38 -17.70
CA LEU A 761 31.75 -14.64 -19.10
C LEU A 761 33.19 -14.19 -19.44
N GLU A 762 33.57 -13.01 -18.95
CA GLU A 762 34.87 -12.39 -19.17
C GLU A 762 35.21 -11.50 -17.96
N SER A 763 36.47 -11.50 -17.55
CA SER A 763 37.00 -10.62 -16.49
C SER A 763 37.90 -9.55 -17.10
N ASP A 764 38.17 -8.48 -16.35
CA ASP A 764 38.92 -7.31 -16.83
C ASP A 764 38.26 -6.66 -18.08
N TYR A 765 36.94 -6.76 -18.22
CA TYR A 765 36.16 -6.14 -19.30
C TYR A 765 36.14 -4.62 -19.13
N PRO A 766 36.23 -3.83 -20.23
CA PRO A 766 36.17 -2.37 -20.14
C PRO A 766 34.88 -1.87 -19.49
N LEU A 767 35.00 -0.96 -18.53
CA LEU A 767 33.85 -0.34 -17.89
C LEU A 767 33.17 0.67 -18.83
N PRO A 768 31.85 0.90 -18.69
CA PRO A 768 31.18 2.01 -19.34
C PRO A 768 31.81 3.36 -18.97
N GLU A 769 31.84 4.30 -19.92
CA GLU A 769 32.27 5.67 -19.63
C GLU A 769 31.28 6.34 -18.65
N PRO A 770 31.75 6.99 -17.58
CA PRO A 770 30.86 7.70 -16.65
C PRO A 770 30.06 8.80 -17.34
N VAL A 771 28.79 8.92 -17.00
CA VAL A 771 27.95 10.02 -17.48
C VAL A 771 28.33 11.30 -16.72
N LEU A 772 28.88 12.29 -17.44
CA LEU A 772 29.14 13.62 -16.89
C LEU A 772 27.81 14.34 -16.63
N VAL A 773 27.57 14.74 -15.39
CA VAL A 773 26.29 15.30 -14.95
C VAL A 773 26.50 16.39 -13.89
N ASN A 774 25.56 17.34 -13.82
CA ASN A 774 25.54 18.35 -12.76
C ASN A 774 24.85 17.78 -11.52
N THR A 775 25.31 18.17 -10.33
CA THR A 775 24.75 17.74 -9.04
C THR A 775 23.25 18.04 -8.93
N SER A 776 22.76 19.17 -9.45
CA SER A 776 21.32 19.50 -9.46
C SER A 776 20.45 18.60 -10.34
N ALA A 777 21.01 17.96 -11.37
CA ALA A 777 20.25 17.06 -12.24
C ALA A 777 20.04 15.68 -11.62
N ILE A 778 20.86 15.32 -10.62
CA ILE A 778 20.82 14.04 -9.91
C ILE A 778 20.60 14.21 -8.40
N SER A 779 20.13 15.39 -7.96
CA SER A 779 19.66 15.62 -6.59
C SER A 779 18.36 14.85 -6.33
N ASN A 780 17.81 14.94 -5.11
CA ASN A 780 16.63 14.14 -4.75
C ASN A 780 15.42 14.36 -5.69
N ASP A 781 15.25 15.59 -6.17
CA ASP A 781 14.19 15.97 -7.13
C ASP A 781 14.77 16.26 -8.54
N GLY A 782 15.99 15.79 -8.80
CA GLY A 782 16.71 16.07 -10.03
C GLY A 782 16.09 15.35 -11.24
N SER A 783 16.03 16.04 -12.39
CA SER A 783 15.40 15.53 -13.62
C SER A 783 16.00 14.23 -14.19
N LEU A 784 17.20 13.84 -13.75
CA LEU A 784 17.92 12.65 -14.18
C LEU A 784 18.17 11.65 -13.04
N GLN A 785 17.63 11.90 -11.84
CA GLN A 785 17.86 11.05 -10.66
C GLN A 785 17.43 9.60 -10.91
N GLU A 786 16.18 9.38 -11.31
CA GLU A 786 15.65 8.06 -11.64
C GLU A 786 16.35 7.47 -12.88
N ALA A 787 16.54 8.30 -13.91
CA ALA A 787 17.11 7.89 -15.18
C ALA A 787 18.57 7.44 -15.09
N LEU A 788 19.33 7.89 -14.09
CA LEU A 788 20.73 7.49 -13.89
C LEU A 788 20.91 6.58 -12.67
N GLU A 789 19.83 6.10 -12.05
CA GLU A 789 19.94 5.16 -10.93
C GLU A 789 20.67 3.88 -11.35
N GLY A 790 21.69 3.48 -10.59
CA GLY A 790 22.56 2.34 -10.87
C GLY A 790 23.60 2.58 -11.97
N VAL A 791 23.63 3.78 -12.56
CA VAL A 791 24.55 4.17 -13.64
C VAL A 791 25.80 4.82 -13.05
N LEU A 792 26.95 4.55 -13.65
CA LEU A 792 28.21 5.22 -13.34
C LEU A 792 28.16 6.68 -13.79
N VAL A 793 28.26 7.61 -12.85
CA VAL A 793 28.20 9.06 -13.07
C VAL A 793 29.51 9.74 -12.64
N ARG A 794 29.74 10.94 -13.18
CA ARG A 794 30.84 11.82 -12.78
C ARG A 794 30.31 13.24 -12.61
N VAL A 795 30.63 13.85 -11.48
CA VAL A 795 30.44 15.27 -11.21
C VAL A 795 31.81 15.95 -11.17
N GLU A 796 31.90 17.17 -11.65
CA GLU A 796 33.16 17.94 -11.75
C GLU A 796 33.04 19.25 -10.98
N ASP A 797 34.17 19.73 -10.44
CA ASP A 797 34.29 21.01 -9.74
C ASP A 797 33.27 21.21 -8.60
N VAL A 798 33.15 20.19 -7.73
CA VAL A 798 32.18 20.15 -6.62
C VAL A 798 32.82 20.48 -5.27
N ILE A 799 32.04 21.09 -4.39
CA ILE A 799 32.48 21.51 -3.05
C ILE A 799 31.67 20.83 -1.95
N VAL A 800 32.32 20.47 -0.84
CA VAL A 800 31.64 19.92 0.34
C VAL A 800 30.89 21.02 1.09
N THR A 801 29.57 20.90 1.22
CA THR A 801 28.71 21.89 1.89
C THR A 801 28.25 21.45 3.28
N ASP A 802 28.16 20.15 3.54
CA ASP A 802 27.84 19.59 4.86
C ASP A 802 28.60 18.28 5.07
N ASN A 803 29.38 18.15 6.14
CA ASN A 803 30.13 16.92 6.45
C ASN A 803 29.50 16.07 7.56
N THR A 804 28.32 16.45 8.03
CA THR A 804 27.50 15.73 9.01
C THR A 804 25.99 15.94 8.74
N PRO A 805 25.48 15.54 7.56
CA PRO A 805 24.05 15.67 7.28
C PRO A 805 23.22 14.79 8.21
N ASP A 806 21.98 15.20 8.46
CA ASP A 806 21.03 14.42 9.26
C ASP A 806 20.80 13.03 8.63
N PRO A 807 20.72 11.96 9.45
CA PRO A 807 20.53 10.61 8.95
C PRO A 807 19.16 10.47 8.26
N GLY A 808 19.13 9.79 7.12
CA GLY A 808 17.87 9.45 6.45
C GLY A 808 17.10 8.34 7.19
N PRO A 809 15.82 8.09 6.85
CA PRO A 809 15.04 7.02 7.46
C PRO A 809 15.75 5.67 7.41
N GLY A 810 15.81 4.99 8.56
CA GLY A 810 16.47 3.67 8.70
C GLY A 810 18.00 3.71 8.88
N GLN A 811 18.65 4.88 8.90
CA GLN A 811 20.07 5.00 9.24
C GLN A 811 20.28 5.29 10.73
N GLY A 812 21.30 4.65 11.33
CA GLY A 812 21.69 4.90 12.73
C GLY A 812 22.61 6.11 12.90
N ASP A 813 22.76 6.58 14.15
CA ASP A 813 23.45 7.82 14.57
C ASP A 813 24.94 8.00 14.16
N ASN A 814 25.55 7.06 13.42
CA ASN A 814 26.97 7.07 13.03
C ASN A 814 27.20 6.87 11.52
N ALA A 815 26.23 7.18 10.66
CA ALA A 815 26.40 7.07 9.21
C ALA A 815 27.54 7.99 8.70
N PHE A 816 28.33 7.51 7.74
CA PHE A 816 29.35 8.33 7.06
C PHE A 816 28.76 8.83 5.76
N GLU A 817 28.35 10.10 5.76
CA GLU A 817 27.88 10.80 4.57
C GLU A 817 28.36 12.25 4.65
N PHE A 818 28.50 12.88 3.48
CA PHE A 818 28.65 14.33 3.34
C PHE A 818 27.89 14.80 2.09
N VAL A 819 27.54 16.07 2.04
CA VAL A 819 26.80 16.71 0.95
C VAL A 819 27.77 17.51 0.09
N ILE A 820 27.64 17.39 -1.22
CA ILE A 820 28.31 18.24 -2.20
C ILE A 820 27.29 19.19 -2.84
N ASP A 821 27.73 20.44 -3.04
CA ASP A 821 26.97 21.55 -3.63
C ASP A 821 25.58 21.82 -3.01
N ASP A 822 25.32 21.32 -1.79
CA ASP A 822 23.99 21.36 -1.14
C ASP A 822 22.90 20.58 -1.92
N GLN A 823 23.31 19.58 -2.71
CA GLN A 823 22.41 18.89 -3.64
C GLN A 823 22.42 17.36 -3.51
N VAL A 824 23.61 16.76 -3.46
CA VAL A 824 23.78 15.30 -3.56
C VAL A 824 24.64 14.80 -2.42
N ARG A 825 24.28 13.64 -1.85
CA ARG A 825 25.10 13.02 -0.82
C ARG A 825 26.19 12.14 -1.44
N VAL A 826 27.34 12.07 -0.78
CA VAL A 826 28.39 11.09 -1.05
C VAL A 826 28.47 10.16 0.15
N ASN A 827 28.29 8.86 -0.09
CA ASN A 827 28.19 7.83 0.93
C ASN A 827 29.39 6.87 0.84
N ASN A 828 29.56 6.04 1.87
CA ASN A 828 30.66 5.09 1.99
C ASN A 828 30.25 3.62 1.81
N LEU A 829 29.18 3.32 1.07
CA LEU A 829 28.73 1.94 0.87
C LEU A 829 29.86 1.06 0.28
N ILE A 830 30.61 1.62 -0.67
CA ILE A 830 31.69 0.91 -1.38
C ILE A 830 33.06 1.39 -0.90
N TYR A 831 33.31 2.70 -0.92
CA TYR A 831 34.60 3.29 -0.54
C TYR A 831 34.44 4.39 0.50
N THR A 832 35.24 4.34 1.56
CA THR A 832 35.28 5.39 2.59
C THR A 832 36.40 6.38 2.27
N ILE A 833 36.08 7.66 2.15
CA ILE A 833 37.06 8.75 2.01
C ILE A 833 37.66 9.07 3.39
N ASP A 834 38.97 8.89 3.56
CA ASP A 834 39.69 9.10 4.83
C ASP A 834 40.95 9.98 4.62
N PRO A 835 41.12 11.11 5.33
CA PRO A 835 40.21 11.68 6.33
C PRO A 835 38.87 12.11 5.75
N ARG A 836 37.82 12.13 6.59
CA ARG A 836 36.50 12.66 6.21
C ARG A 836 36.68 14.08 5.66
N PRO A 837 36.09 14.41 4.50
CA PRO A 837 36.13 15.76 3.96
C PRO A 837 35.51 16.79 4.93
N GLU A 838 36.09 17.98 5.00
CA GLU A 838 35.58 19.10 5.78
C GLU A 838 34.74 20.02 4.88
N VAL A 839 33.81 20.77 5.49
CA VAL A 839 33.04 21.79 4.76
C VAL A 839 34.00 22.79 4.11
N GLY A 840 33.91 22.96 2.80
CA GLY A 840 34.77 23.82 1.98
C GLY A 840 35.91 23.11 1.23
N ASP A 841 36.06 21.78 1.34
CA ASP A 841 36.99 21.02 0.50
C ASP A 841 36.48 20.91 -0.95
N ASP A 842 37.37 21.07 -1.94
CA ASP A 842 37.07 20.99 -3.36
C ASP A 842 37.52 19.65 -3.99
N PHE A 843 36.70 19.11 -4.88
CA PHE A 843 37.05 17.98 -5.74
C PHE A 843 36.98 18.38 -7.20
N ALA A 844 38.07 18.17 -7.94
CA ALA A 844 38.08 18.39 -9.39
C ALA A 844 37.09 17.44 -10.08
N SER A 845 36.93 16.22 -9.56
CA SER A 845 35.78 15.37 -9.88
C SER A 845 35.56 14.28 -8.85
N ILE A 846 34.30 13.88 -8.67
CA ILE A 846 33.90 12.66 -7.97
C ILE A 846 33.19 11.75 -8.99
N THR A 847 33.65 10.50 -9.11
CA THR A 847 33.01 9.47 -9.94
C THR A 847 32.40 8.40 -9.03
N GLY A 848 31.28 7.80 -9.42
CA GLY A 848 30.66 6.73 -8.64
C GLY A 848 29.36 6.27 -9.24
N VAL A 849 28.78 5.19 -8.73
CA VAL A 849 27.44 4.76 -9.15
C VAL A 849 26.40 5.59 -8.41
N LEU A 850 25.40 6.09 -9.13
CA LEU A 850 24.29 6.82 -8.52
C LEU A 850 23.31 5.84 -7.89
N ARG A 851 22.90 6.10 -6.64
CA ARG A 851 21.99 5.23 -5.88
C ARG A 851 20.90 6.06 -5.22
N TRP A 852 19.67 5.60 -5.30
CA TRP A 852 18.59 6.05 -4.43
C TRP A 852 18.53 5.17 -3.17
N ALA A 853 18.69 5.75 -1.98
CA ALA A 853 18.55 5.02 -0.72
C ALA A 853 18.26 5.98 0.45
N ASN A 854 17.42 5.55 1.40
CA ASN A 854 17.05 6.35 2.57
C ASN A 854 16.51 7.74 2.18
N GLU A 855 15.64 7.79 1.16
CA GLU A 855 15.05 9.03 0.61
C GLU A 855 16.07 10.07 0.12
N ASN A 856 17.26 9.61 -0.27
CA ASN A 856 18.31 10.50 -0.76
C ASN A 856 19.01 9.90 -1.98
N SER A 857 19.37 10.78 -2.91
CA SER A 857 20.26 10.50 -4.03
C SER A 857 21.72 10.55 -3.56
N LYS A 858 22.46 9.49 -3.85
CA LYS A 858 23.80 9.25 -3.33
C LYS A 858 24.75 8.86 -4.46
N ILE A 859 25.93 9.46 -4.51
CA ILE A 859 27.05 8.94 -5.28
C ILE A 859 27.82 7.99 -4.37
N GLU A 860 28.06 6.76 -4.84
CA GLU A 860 28.87 5.76 -4.16
C GLU A 860 30.22 5.61 -4.89
N PRO A 861 31.29 6.29 -4.43
CA PRO A 861 32.62 6.15 -5.03
C PRO A 861 33.12 4.73 -4.85
N ARG A 862 33.87 4.21 -5.83
CA ARG A 862 34.28 2.80 -5.83
C ARG A 862 35.70 2.60 -5.30
N SER A 863 36.54 3.63 -5.42
CA SER A 863 37.93 3.60 -4.94
C SER A 863 38.52 5.00 -4.80
N GLU A 864 39.77 5.09 -4.34
CA GLU A 864 40.53 6.34 -4.31
C GLU A 864 40.68 6.99 -5.70
N LEU A 865 40.65 6.22 -6.78
CA LEU A 865 40.80 6.72 -8.15
C LEU A 865 39.57 7.48 -8.65
N ASP A 866 38.41 7.21 -8.05
CA ASP A 866 37.17 7.91 -8.35
C ASP A 866 37.10 9.28 -7.68
N ILE A 867 38.01 9.54 -6.74
CA ILE A 867 38.14 10.79 -6.02
C ILE A 867 39.35 11.54 -6.58
N VAL A 868 39.10 12.41 -7.56
CA VAL A 868 40.15 13.29 -8.06
C VAL A 868 40.24 14.50 -7.15
N THR A 869 41.03 14.33 -6.10
CA THR A 869 41.62 15.47 -5.36
C THR A 869 42.67 16.11 -6.27
N GLY A 870 42.34 17.17 -6.98
CA GLY A 870 43.18 17.61 -8.11
C GLY A 870 44.53 18.18 -7.66
N PRO A 871 45.72 17.73 -8.15
CA PRO A 871 47.01 18.39 -7.88
C PRO A 871 46.98 19.87 -8.32
N PRO A 872 47.86 20.75 -7.80
CA PRO A 872 47.87 22.15 -8.19
C PRO A 872 48.10 22.30 -9.70
N PHE A 873 47.10 22.78 -10.43
CA PHE A 873 47.17 23.01 -11.88
C PHE A 873 47.01 24.51 -12.18
N LEU A 874 47.39 24.93 -13.39
CA LEU A 874 47.25 26.31 -13.85
C LEU A 874 45.77 26.73 -13.89
N ALA A 875 45.35 27.59 -12.96
CA ALA A 875 43.97 28.04 -12.86
C ALA A 875 43.73 29.32 -13.66
N THR A 876 44.60 30.32 -13.51
CA THR A 876 44.37 31.63 -14.12
C THR A 876 45.64 32.28 -14.69
N LEU A 877 45.42 33.08 -15.75
CA LEU A 877 46.35 34.08 -16.29
C LEU A 877 45.60 35.42 -16.27
N ASP A 878 45.81 36.23 -15.25
CA ASP A 878 45.03 37.45 -15.01
C ASP A 878 45.95 38.69 -14.98
N PRO A 879 45.63 39.78 -15.69
CA PRO A 879 44.47 39.97 -16.56
C PRO A 879 44.61 39.35 -17.96
N SER A 880 43.51 38.81 -18.49
CA SER A 880 43.37 38.32 -19.87
C SER A 880 42.08 38.87 -20.51
N PRO A 881 42.13 39.59 -21.66
CA PRO A 881 43.34 39.96 -22.38
C PRO A 881 44.16 41.03 -21.65
N LEU A 882 45.49 40.99 -21.85
CA LEU A 882 46.43 41.94 -21.27
C LEU A 882 46.71 43.10 -22.23
N PHE A 883 46.73 44.33 -21.72
CA PHE A 883 47.07 45.51 -22.51
C PHE A 883 48.41 46.10 -22.07
N VAL A 884 49.42 46.08 -22.94
CA VAL A 884 50.79 46.52 -22.61
C VAL A 884 51.16 47.78 -23.37
N SER A 885 51.49 48.85 -22.65
CA SER A 885 51.90 50.12 -23.26
C SER A 885 53.34 50.07 -23.81
N ALA A 886 53.54 50.57 -25.03
CA ALA A 886 54.83 50.73 -25.68
C ALA A 886 55.51 52.08 -25.38
N ASP A 887 54.85 52.99 -24.64
CA ASP A 887 55.42 54.30 -24.27
C ASP A 887 56.46 54.20 -23.12
N GLY A 888 56.71 52.99 -22.62
CA GLY A 888 57.74 52.63 -21.64
C GLY A 888 57.16 52.16 -20.30
N GLY A 889 57.75 51.11 -19.72
CA GLY A 889 57.31 50.47 -18.48
C GLY A 889 57.24 48.95 -18.60
N THR A 890 57.01 48.26 -17.49
CA THR A 890 56.61 46.85 -17.44
C THR A 890 55.17 46.75 -16.94
N THR A 891 54.43 45.77 -17.43
CA THR A 891 53.11 45.37 -16.94
C THR A 891 53.22 43.94 -16.43
N THR A 892 52.59 43.65 -15.30
CA THR A 892 52.55 42.32 -14.71
C THR A 892 51.29 41.58 -15.15
N LEU A 893 51.44 40.29 -15.43
CA LEU A 893 50.36 39.33 -15.51
C LEU A 893 50.57 38.30 -14.41
N THR A 894 49.58 38.06 -13.57
CA THR A 894 49.65 37.08 -12.50
C THR A 894 49.23 35.73 -13.05
N LEU A 895 50.06 34.73 -12.81
CA LEU A 895 49.78 33.34 -13.09
C LEU A 895 49.50 32.65 -11.76
N ALA A 896 48.33 32.03 -11.60
CA ALA A 896 47.95 31.33 -10.39
C ALA A 896 47.61 29.86 -10.63
N LEU A 897 47.89 29.04 -9.62
CA LEU A 897 47.40 27.68 -9.48
C LEU A 897 46.03 27.70 -8.81
N ASN A 898 45.27 26.60 -8.93
CA ASN A 898 43.99 26.44 -8.23
C ASN A 898 44.18 26.26 -6.70
N ARG A 899 45.38 25.90 -6.25
CA ARG A 899 45.76 25.80 -4.82
C ARG A 899 47.27 25.93 -4.62
N GLU A 900 47.74 26.06 -3.37
CA GLU A 900 49.17 26.25 -3.07
C GLU A 900 50.02 25.09 -3.63
N ALA A 901 51.16 25.42 -4.24
CA ALA A 901 52.06 24.44 -4.83
C ALA A 901 52.60 23.47 -3.78
N GLU A 902 52.44 22.17 -3.97
CA GLU A 902 52.91 21.14 -3.03
C GLU A 902 54.44 20.97 -3.05
N ALA A 903 55.07 21.38 -4.15
CA ALA A 903 56.52 21.50 -4.36
C ALA A 903 56.82 22.63 -5.36
N ASP A 904 58.09 23.07 -5.47
CA ASP A 904 58.50 24.08 -6.45
C ASP A 904 58.08 23.66 -7.88
N THR A 905 57.18 24.44 -8.48
CA THR A 905 56.48 24.09 -9.73
C THR A 905 56.91 25.03 -10.85
N THR A 906 57.51 24.48 -11.92
CA THR A 906 58.03 25.26 -13.07
C THR A 906 57.02 25.28 -14.20
N ILE A 907 56.70 26.46 -14.71
CA ILE A 907 55.74 26.68 -15.80
C ILE A 907 56.46 27.27 -17.00
N ASP A 908 56.26 26.69 -18.18
CA ASP A 908 56.86 27.15 -19.44
C ASP A 908 56.00 28.24 -20.08
N LEU A 909 56.64 29.28 -20.63
CA LEU A 909 55.98 30.43 -21.27
C LEU A 909 56.44 30.59 -22.72
N SER A 910 55.50 30.82 -23.63
CA SER A 910 55.77 31.13 -25.03
C SER A 910 54.94 32.31 -25.54
N TYR A 911 55.43 32.97 -26.60
CA TYR A 911 54.82 34.19 -27.16
C TYR A 911 54.70 34.06 -28.68
N ALA A 912 53.47 34.17 -29.21
CA ALA A 912 53.22 34.00 -30.64
C ALA A 912 52.32 35.12 -31.21
N PRO A 913 52.78 35.88 -32.24
CA PRO A 913 54.11 35.87 -32.84
C PRO A 913 55.19 36.43 -31.91
N GLU A 914 56.42 35.90 -32.02
CA GLU A 914 57.59 36.36 -31.24
C GLU A 914 57.98 37.81 -31.58
N GLY A 915 58.51 38.55 -30.61
CA GLY A 915 59.07 39.90 -30.81
C GLY A 915 58.07 41.05 -30.71
N VAL A 916 56.81 40.79 -30.36
CA VAL A 916 55.79 41.82 -30.04
C VAL A 916 55.94 42.32 -28.60
N VAL A 917 56.22 41.42 -27.66
CA VAL A 917 56.56 41.71 -26.25
C VAL A 917 57.86 41.00 -25.85
N THR A 918 58.45 41.43 -24.73
CA THR A 918 59.57 40.76 -24.06
C THR A 918 59.13 40.28 -22.67
N GLY A 919 59.35 39.00 -22.38
CA GLY A 919 59.06 38.35 -21.09
C GLY A 919 59.94 37.10 -20.87
N PRO A 920 59.86 36.46 -19.69
CA PRO A 920 60.63 35.25 -19.39
C PRO A 920 60.12 34.03 -20.19
N ALA A 921 60.97 33.03 -20.38
CA ALA A 921 60.64 31.77 -21.07
C ALA A 921 60.04 30.70 -20.14
N SER A 922 60.18 30.87 -18.82
CA SER A 922 59.53 30.07 -17.80
C SER A 922 59.51 30.83 -16.46
N VAL A 923 58.62 30.43 -15.56
CA VAL A 923 58.50 30.96 -14.19
C VAL A 923 58.33 29.81 -13.19
N VAL A 924 58.63 30.06 -11.91
CA VAL A 924 58.51 29.05 -10.83
C VAL A 924 57.57 29.59 -9.76
N ILE A 925 56.61 28.77 -9.33
CA ILE A 925 55.82 28.97 -8.11
C ILE A 925 56.44 28.08 -7.03
N ASP A 926 56.98 28.70 -5.98
CA ASP A 926 57.64 27.98 -4.88
C ASP A 926 56.61 27.18 -4.05
N ALA A 927 57.04 26.09 -3.42
CA ALA A 927 56.17 25.28 -2.55
C ALA A 927 55.48 26.14 -1.47
N GLY A 928 54.16 26.00 -1.31
CA GLY A 928 53.33 26.79 -0.40
C GLY A 928 52.90 28.15 -0.96
N GLN A 929 53.12 28.42 -2.25
CA GLN A 929 52.62 29.62 -2.93
C GLN A 929 51.55 29.27 -3.95
N LEU A 930 50.57 30.18 -4.09
CA LEU A 930 49.44 30.01 -5.01
C LEU A 930 49.69 30.64 -6.39
N ALA A 931 50.57 31.64 -6.49
CA ALA A 931 50.72 32.45 -7.70
C ALA A 931 52.10 33.08 -7.86
N VAL A 932 52.42 33.51 -9.09
CA VAL A 932 53.62 34.27 -9.46
C VAL A 932 53.32 35.32 -10.52
N ASP A 933 53.95 36.49 -10.43
CA ASP A 933 53.83 37.56 -11.42
C ASP A 933 54.84 37.41 -12.57
N VAL A 934 54.36 37.59 -13.80
CA VAL A 934 55.13 37.63 -15.05
C VAL A 934 55.25 39.08 -15.52
N GLU A 935 56.45 39.65 -15.45
CA GLU A 935 56.71 41.00 -15.98
C GLU A 935 56.90 40.99 -17.50
N LEU A 936 56.11 41.82 -18.20
CA LEU A 936 56.09 41.95 -19.65
C LEU A 936 56.35 43.40 -20.07
N SER A 937 57.03 43.58 -21.20
CA SER A 937 57.24 44.90 -21.83
C SER A 937 56.97 44.85 -23.32
N SER A 938 56.33 45.89 -23.88
CA SER A 938 56.03 45.96 -25.31
C SER A 938 57.27 46.33 -26.12
N VAL A 939 57.45 45.67 -27.27
CA VAL A 939 58.51 45.93 -28.25
C VAL A 939 57.94 46.61 -29.49
N THR A 940 56.73 46.24 -29.89
CA THR A 940 56.01 46.80 -31.05
C THR A 940 54.64 47.27 -30.59
N PRO A 941 54.24 48.55 -30.75
CA PRO A 941 52.88 49.00 -30.48
C PRO A 941 51.91 48.57 -31.58
N ASP A 942 50.60 48.61 -31.27
CA ASP A 942 49.51 48.32 -32.21
C ASP A 942 49.59 46.92 -32.82
N ALA A 943 50.12 45.96 -32.05
CA ALA A 943 50.30 44.57 -32.42
C ALA A 943 49.71 43.64 -31.35
N GLU A 944 49.35 42.45 -31.80
CA GLU A 944 48.80 41.39 -30.94
C GLU A 944 49.79 40.23 -30.87
N THR A 945 49.91 39.63 -29.69
CA THR A 945 50.62 38.38 -29.45
C THR A 945 49.92 37.62 -28.36
N THR A 946 50.04 36.31 -28.32
CA THR A 946 49.46 35.47 -27.26
C THR A 946 50.58 35.00 -26.36
N LEU A 947 50.47 35.25 -25.06
CA LEU A 947 51.27 34.53 -24.07
C LEU A 947 50.57 33.21 -23.79
N THR A 948 51.30 32.12 -23.93
CA THR A 948 50.83 30.77 -23.62
C THR A 948 51.67 30.22 -22.49
N ALA A 949 51.03 29.89 -21.37
CA ALA A 949 51.63 29.25 -20.22
C ALA A 949 51.24 27.77 -20.17
N THR A 950 52.22 26.90 -19.99
CA THR A 950 52.01 25.44 -19.98
C THR A 950 52.64 24.84 -18.73
N LEU A 951 51.85 24.08 -17.99
CA LEU A 951 52.27 23.23 -16.88
C LEU A 951 51.66 21.85 -17.15
N ASP A 952 52.51 20.84 -17.30
CA ASP A 952 52.12 19.52 -17.77
C ASP A 952 51.27 19.60 -19.06
N ASP A 953 50.04 19.07 -19.06
CA ASP A 953 49.14 19.08 -20.21
C ASP A 953 48.17 20.29 -20.21
N VAL A 954 48.13 21.07 -19.12
CA VAL A 954 47.26 22.25 -19.01
C VAL A 954 47.96 23.45 -19.62
N THR A 955 47.29 24.07 -20.60
CA THR A 955 47.79 25.26 -21.29
C THR A 955 46.78 26.38 -21.20
N LEU A 956 47.16 27.47 -20.54
CA LEU A 956 46.39 28.70 -20.53
C LEU A 956 47.01 29.69 -21.51
N SER A 957 46.17 30.49 -22.17
CA SER A 957 46.64 31.51 -23.10
C SER A 957 45.95 32.84 -22.83
N ALA A 958 46.74 33.90 -22.80
CA ALA A 958 46.25 35.27 -22.65
C ALA A 958 46.60 36.07 -23.92
N PRO A 959 45.62 36.62 -24.64
CA PRO A 959 45.89 37.59 -25.70
C PRO A 959 46.52 38.83 -25.09
N ILE A 960 47.57 39.34 -25.72
CA ILE A 960 48.27 40.55 -25.34
C ILE A 960 48.13 41.55 -26.49
N PHE A 961 47.48 42.67 -26.20
CA PHE A 961 47.36 43.79 -27.11
C PHE A 961 48.32 44.89 -26.68
N THR A 962 49.20 45.29 -27.59
CA THR A 962 50.13 46.38 -27.35
C THR A 962 49.58 47.69 -27.91
N TYR A 963 49.78 48.78 -27.19
CA TYR A 963 49.29 50.10 -27.61
C TYR A 963 50.26 51.21 -27.22
N ASN A 964 50.07 52.40 -27.76
CA ASN A 964 50.77 53.60 -27.32
C ASN A 964 49.78 54.78 -27.21
N SER A 965 50.30 55.94 -26.84
CA SER A 965 49.54 57.18 -26.70
C SER A 965 48.84 57.61 -28.00
N ALA A 966 49.36 57.22 -29.18
CA ALA A 966 48.80 57.54 -30.49
C ALA A 966 47.77 56.51 -31.01
N SER A 967 47.61 55.35 -30.37
CA SER A 967 46.63 54.31 -30.75
C SER A 967 45.19 54.83 -30.69
N ALA A 968 44.34 54.45 -31.64
CA ALA A 968 42.94 54.90 -31.70
C ALA A 968 42.06 54.10 -30.70
N ARG A 969 41.25 54.82 -29.92
CA ARG A 969 40.27 54.23 -28.98
C ARG A 969 38.90 54.20 -29.65
N GLN A 970 38.24 53.04 -29.60
CA GLN A 970 36.93 52.77 -30.18
C GLN A 970 36.06 52.06 -29.14
N LEU A 971 34.74 52.18 -29.27
CA LEU A 971 33.80 51.38 -28.47
C LEU A 971 33.87 49.92 -28.93
N GLU A 972 34.05 49.01 -27.97
CA GLU A 972 34.08 47.57 -28.24
C GLU A 972 32.75 46.90 -27.87
N SER A 973 32.25 47.16 -26.67
CA SER A 973 30.98 46.60 -26.19
C SER A 973 30.15 47.63 -25.45
N PHE A 974 28.84 47.42 -25.49
CA PHE A 974 27.84 48.16 -24.74
C PHE A 974 26.67 47.22 -24.44
N SER A 975 26.35 47.04 -23.16
CA SER A 975 25.30 46.12 -22.70
C SER A 975 24.47 46.73 -21.58
N ALA A 976 23.25 46.23 -21.39
CA ALA A 976 22.38 46.55 -20.28
C ALA A 976 22.26 45.33 -19.35
N SER A 977 22.03 45.56 -18.05
CA SER A 977 21.79 44.52 -17.05
C SER A 977 20.51 43.72 -17.31
N THR A 978 19.53 44.32 -18.00
CA THR A 978 18.33 43.67 -18.50
C THR A 978 17.84 44.35 -19.78
N GLN A 979 17.13 43.61 -20.63
CA GLN A 979 16.43 44.14 -21.80
C GLN A 979 14.95 44.43 -21.54
N THR A 980 14.40 43.98 -20.40
CA THR A 980 13.04 44.30 -19.93
C THR A 980 13.11 44.71 -18.47
N ALA A 981 12.54 45.87 -18.14
CA ALA A 981 12.46 46.35 -16.76
C ALA A 981 11.09 46.99 -16.52
N PHE A 982 10.69 47.15 -15.27
CA PHE A 982 9.45 47.82 -14.93
C PHE A 982 9.68 49.31 -14.63
N ILE A 983 8.62 50.10 -14.68
CA ILE A 983 8.69 51.50 -14.27
C ILE A 983 9.20 51.59 -12.82
N GLY A 984 10.23 52.40 -12.60
CA GLY A 984 10.90 52.59 -11.31
C GLY A 984 12.20 51.79 -11.16
N ASP A 985 12.45 50.81 -12.04
CA ASP A 985 13.68 50.03 -12.01
C ASP A 985 14.89 50.85 -12.50
N GLN A 986 16.06 50.51 -11.95
CA GLN A 986 17.34 51.03 -12.40
C GLN A 986 18.03 49.99 -13.30
N VAL A 987 18.27 50.34 -14.55
CA VAL A 987 19.02 49.51 -15.50
C VAL A 987 20.47 50.00 -15.54
N GLN A 988 21.41 49.11 -15.27
CA GLN A 988 22.85 49.40 -15.37
C GLN A 988 23.32 49.15 -16.81
N PHE A 989 24.13 50.06 -17.32
CA PHE A 989 24.78 49.95 -18.62
C PHE A 989 26.29 49.93 -18.45
N ASP A 990 26.92 48.95 -19.09
CA ASP A 990 28.37 48.76 -19.08
C ASP A 990 28.93 49.01 -20.46
N LEU A 991 30.00 49.81 -20.55
CA LEU A 991 30.69 50.11 -21.81
C LEU A 991 32.17 49.75 -21.70
N ALA A 992 32.75 49.25 -22.79
CA ALA A 992 34.18 48.97 -22.88
C ALA A 992 34.80 49.55 -24.16
N LEU A 993 36.06 50.00 -24.04
CA LEU A 993 36.91 50.37 -25.15
C LEU A 993 37.71 49.17 -25.67
N ASN A 994 38.10 49.22 -26.93
CA ASN A 994 39.01 48.21 -27.51
C ASN A 994 40.39 48.18 -26.81
N ILE A 995 40.91 49.33 -26.37
CA ILE A 995 42.17 49.48 -25.61
C ILE A 995 41.98 50.49 -24.46
N PRO A 996 42.81 50.45 -23.40
CA PRO A 996 42.73 51.40 -22.30
C PRO A 996 42.72 52.87 -22.73
N ALA A 997 41.95 53.68 -22.01
CA ALA A 997 41.92 55.12 -22.19
C ALA A 997 43.30 55.73 -21.92
N GLY A 998 43.71 56.71 -22.72
CA GLY A 998 45.00 57.38 -22.53
C GLY A 998 45.07 58.19 -21.23
N ASP A 999 46.21 58.81 -20.93
CA ASP A 999 46.49 59.54 -19.68
C ASP A 999 45.47 60.64 -19.31
N ALA A 1000 44.63 61.08 -20.24
CA ALA A 1000 43.58 62.07 -20.02
C ALA A 1000 42.17 61.47 -19.80
N GLY A 1001 42.02 60.14 -19.86
CA GLY A 1001 40.73 59.44 -19.92
C GLY A 1001 40.06 59.53 -21.30
N ALA A 1002 38.88 58.91 -21.42
CA ALA A 1002 38.00 59.01 -22.58
C ALA A 1002 36.58 59.39 -22.14
N THR A 1003 35.80 60.07 -22.99
CA THR A 1003 34.42 60.47 -22.65
C THR A 1003 33.50 60.16 -23.82
N ALA A 1004 32.54 59.27 -23.59
CA ALA A 1004 31.51 58.88 -24.55
C ALA A 1004 30.21 59.66 -24.25
N SER A 1005 29.52 60.17 -25.28
CA SER A 1005 28.21 60.81 -25.13
C SER A 1005 27.09 59.77 -25.12
N ILE A 1006 26.06 59.99 -24.30
CA ILE A 1006 24.89 59.10 -24.19
C ILE A 1006 23.66 59.80 -24.81
N GLU A 1007 22.88 59.05 -25.58
CA GLU A 1007 21.59 59.48 -26.15
C GLU A 1007 20.53 58.39 -25.92
N VAL A 1008 19.28 58.77 -25.60
CA VAL A 1008 18.17 57.82 -25.41
C VAL A 1008 17.09 58.12 -26.43
N LEU A 1009 16.68 57.11 -27.20
CA LEU A 1009 15.66 57.21 -28.24
C LEU A 1009 14.33 56.61 -27.76
N PRO A 1010 13.19 57.25 -28.07
CA PRO A 1010 13.06 58.51 -28.81
C PRO A 1010 13.51 59.74 -28.00
N VAL A 1011 14.18 60.70 -28.67
CA VAL A 1011 14.81 61.91 -28.06
C VAL A 1011 13.83 62.83 -27.31
N GLU A 1012 12.53 62.67 -27.51
CA GLU A 1012 11.47 63.46 -26.86
C GLU A 1012 11.04 62.88 -25.49
N THR A 1013 11.83 61.97 -24.91
CA THR A 1013 11.57 61.38 -23.59
C THR A 1013 11.71 62.39 -22.44
N THR A 1014 10.93 62.22 -21.36
CA THR A 1014 11.02 63.02 -20.12
C THR A 1014 12.10 62.51 -19.15
N LEU A 1015 12.78 61.41 -19.50
CA LEU A 1015 13.80 60.76 -18.68
C LEU A 1015 15.00 61.68 -18.42
N THR A 1016 15.46 61.70 -17.17
CA THR A 1016 16.71 62.38 -16.79
C THR A 1016 17.87 61.38 -16.79
N TYR A 1017 18.85 61.59 -17.66
CA TYR A 1017 20.01 60.71 -17.78
C TYR A 1017 21.33 61.50 -17.90
N PRO A 1018 22.49 60.90 -17.55
CA PRO A 1018 23.78 61.54 -17.77
C PRO A 1018 24.04 61.70 -19.27
N ALA A 1019 24.38 62.91 -19.72
CA ALA A 1019 24.66 63.19 -21.13
C ALA A 1019 25.97 62.56 -21.65
N SER A 1020 26.80 62.05 -20.75
CA SER A 1020 28.07 61.40 -21.07
C SER A 1020 28.57 60.56 -19.91
N VAL A 1021 29.41 59.58 -20.22
CA VAL A 1021 30.14 58.74 -19.25
C VAL A 1021 31.65 58.85 -19.52
N THR A 1022 32.43 58.96 -18.44
CA THR A 1022 33.88 59.10 -18.48
C THR A 1022 34.55 57.78 -18.10
N ILE A 1023 35.47 57.32 -18.94
CA ILE A 1023 36.37 56.21 -18.67
C ILE A 1023 37.69 56.82 -18.20
N ASN A 1024 38.13 56.48 -16.99
CA ASN A 1024 39.32 57.13 -16.42
C ASN A 1024 40.59 56.70 -17.16
N ALA A 1025 41.65 57.48 -16.98
CA ALA A 1025 42.95 57.15 -17.56
C ALA A 1025 43.43 55.76 -17.10
N GLY A 1026 43.81 54.90 -18.05
CA GLY A 1026 44.22 53.52 -17.79
C GLY A 1026 43.07 52.52 -17.69
N ASP A 1027 41.82 52.98 -17.51
CA ASP A 1027 40.65 52.09 -17.50
C ASP A 1027 40.22 51.75 -18.94
N ARG A 1028 39.64 50.57 -19.11
CA ARG A 1028 39.06 50.12 -20.38
C ARG A 1028 37.54 50.24 -20.39
N SER A 1029 36.91 50.21 -19.23
CA SER A 1029 35.45 50.21 -19.09
C SER A 1029 34.96 51.31 -18.15
N ALA A 1030 33.68 51.65 -18.30
CA ALA A 1030 32.94 52.47 -17.37
C ALA A 1030 31.47 52.04 -17.38
N SER A 1031 30.80 52.25 -16.25
CA SER A 1031 29.39 51.91 -16.08
C SER A 1031 28.58 53.14 -15.71
N PHE A 1032 27.32 53.17 -16.12
CA PHE A 1032 26.34 54.16 -15.66
C PHE A 1032 24.97 53.51 -15.59
N SER A 1033 24.08 54.03 -14.76
CA SER A 1033 22.72 53.49 -14.66
C SER A 1033 21.70 54.53 -15.08
N LEU A 1034 20.60 54.06 -15.68
CA LEU A 1034 19.42 54.84 -15.98
C LEU A 1034 18.27 54.32 -15.14
N THR A 1035 17.48 55.22 -14.56
CA THR A 1035 16.23 54.87 -13.87
C THR A 1035 15.06 55.30 -14.76
N PHE A 1036 14.13 54.39 -15.02
CA PHE A 1036 12.97 54.63 -15.87
C PHE A 1036 11.75 54.92 -15.01
N ASP A 1037 11.68 56.15 -14.47
CA ASP A 1037 10.66 56.54 -13.48
C ASP A 1037 9.23 56.68 -14.05
N GLU A 1038 9.09 56.83 -15.38
CA GLU A 1038 7.80 56.90 -16.07
C GLU A 1038 7.93 56.54 -17.57
N GLY A 1039 6.82 56.13 -18.19
CA GLY A 1039 6.70 55.95 -19.64
C GLY A 1039 6.99 54.53 -20.12
N ALA A 1040 6.07 53.59 -19.90
CA ALA A 1040 6.14 52.26 -20.48
C ALA A 1040 6.27 52.31 -22.02
N GLY A 1041 7.13 51.45 -22.57
CA GLY A 1041 7.43 51.36 -23.99
C GLY A 1041 8.87 50.97 -24.29
N ASP A 1042 9.20 50.90 -25.58
CA ASP A 1042 10.52 50.51 -26.06
C ASP A 1042 11.44 51.72 -26.18
N TYR A 1043 12.60 51.64 -25.51
CA TYR A 1043 13.67 52.61 -25.58
C TYR A 1043 14.89 52.02 -26.27
N THR A 1044 15.75 52.88 -26.81
CA THR A 1044 17.09 52.49 -27.27
C THR A 1044 18.10 53.47 -26.70
N VAL A 1045 19.08 52.97 -25.94
CA VAL A 1045 20.16 53.76 -25.39
C VAL A 1045 21.36 53.65 -26.33
N GLU A 1046 21.93 54.78 -26.73
CA GLU A 1046 23.09 54.87 -27.60
C GLU A 1046 24.27 55.53 -26.87
N VAL A 1047 25.48 55.01 -27.10
CA VAL A 1047 26.74 55.62 -26.65
C VAL A 1047 27.63 55.92 -27.85
N THR A 1048 28.25 57.10 -27.88
CA THR A 1048 29.12 57.54 -28.98
C THR A 1048 30.48 58.04 -28.49
N LEU A 1049 31.57 57.52 -29.07
CA LEU A 1049 32.96 57.97 -28.83
C LEU A 1049 33.72 58.07 -30.15
N GLY A 1050 34.33 59.22 -30.44
CA GLY A 1050 35.23 59.37 -31.60
C GLY A 1050 34.57 59.19 -32.98
N GLY A 1051 33.24 59.09 -33.04
CA GLY A 1051 32.47 58.80 -34.26
C GLY A 1051 31.92 57.38 -34.35
N ASP A 1052 32.29 56.49 -33.42
CA ASP A 1052 31.71 55.15 -33.28
C ASP A 1052 30.51 55.20 -32.33
N THR A 1053 29.40 54.54 -32.69
CA THR A 1053 28.15 54.48 -31.90
C THR A 1053 27.72 53.04 -31.69
N LEU A 1054 27.38 52.66 -30.45
CA LEU A 1054 26.73 51.40 -30.09
C LEU A 1054 25.38 51.66 -29.43
N SER A 1055 24.43 50.74 -29.59
CA SER A 1055 23.05 50.90 -29.12
C SER A 1055 22.52 49.63 -28.45
N VAL A 1056 21.75 49.77 -27.38
CA VAL A 1056 21.07 48.67 -26.68
C VAL A 1056 19.57 48.99 -26.53
N PRO A 1057 18.65 48.10 -26.97
CA PRO A 1057 17.22 48.26 -26.73
C PRO A 1057 16.85 47.85 -25.30
N VAL A 1058 15.91 48.57 -24.70
CA VAL A 1058 15.32 48.25 -23.38
C VAL A 1058 13.81 48.49 -23.45
N THR A 1059 13.04 47.48 -23.07
CA THR A 1059 11.58 47.55 -22.97
C THR A 1059 11.18 47.87 -21.54
N ILE A 1060 10.39 48.91 -21.34
CA ILE A 1060 9.86 49.26 -20.02
C ILE A 1060 8.39 48.86 -19.96
N ALA A 1061 8.06 47.93 -19.07
CA ALA A 1061 6.70 47.45 -18.86
C ALA A 1061 6.06 48.09 -17.60
N GLU A 1062 4.73 48.05 -17.52
CA GLU A 1062 4.03 48.31 -16.26
C GLU A 1062 4.21 47.07 -15.36
N PRO A 1063 4.47 47.23 -14.05
CA PRO A 1063 4.58 46.09 -13.13
C PRO A 1063 3.27 45.29 -13.06
N PRO A 1064 3.32 43.95 -12.85
CA PRO A 1064 2.12 43.14 -12.64
C PRO A 1064 1.35 43.64 -11.42
N SER A 1065 0.01 43.57 -11.44
CA SER A 1065 -0.81 44.03 -10.33
C SER A 1065 -0.74 43.02 -9.17
N GLU A 1066 0.00 43.34 -8.12
CA GLU A 1066 -0.06 42.65 -6.84
C GLU A 1066 -1.42 42.91 -6.17
N LEU A 1067 -2.04 41.85 -5.68
CA LEU A 1067 -3.19 41.91 -4.79
C LEU A 1067 -2.71 41.59 -3.38
N ALA A 1068 -3.19 42.34 -2.40
CA ALA A 1068 -2.79 42.18 -1.01
C ALA A 1068 -4.01 42.19 -0.10
N GLU A 1069 -3.91 41.44 0.98
CA GLU A 1069 -4.79 41.48 2.14
C GLU A 1069 -3.95 41.86 3.37
N SER A 1070 -4.20 43.07 3.86
CA SER A 1070 -3.51 43.63 5.04
C SER A 1070 -4.19 43.28 6.35
N PHE A 1071 -5.37 42.65 6.32
CA PHE A 1071 -6.24 42.36 7.47
C PHE A 1071 -6.64 43.61 8.29
N THR A 1072 -6.37 44.83 7.82
CA THR A 1072 -6.73 46.07 8.54
C THR A 1072 -8.24 46.27 8.69
N ASN A 1073 -9.02 45.62 7.83
CA ASN A 1073 -10.48 45.57 7.84
C ASN A 1073 -11.03 44.39 8.68
N PHE A 1074 -10.17 43.48 9.16
CA PHE A 1074 -10.57 42.33 9.95
C PHE A 1074 -11.07 42.77 11.32
N ASP A 1075 -12.35 42.51 11.62
CA ASP A 1075 -12.99 42.89 12.88
C ASP A 1075 -13.40 41.68 13.73
N GLY A 1076 -12.63 40.60 13.60
CA GLY A 1076 -12.87 39.33 14.27
C GLY A 1076 -12.96 39.40 15.80
N PRO A 1077 -13.39 38.31 16.46
CA PRO A 1077 -13.63 38.29 17.90
C PRO A 1077 -12.33 38.57 18.67
N GLY A 1078 -12.25 39.74 19.33
CA GLY A 1078 -11.04 40.24 20.01
C GLY A 1078 -10.22 39.20 20.77
N ASN A 1079 -10.69 38.80 21.96
CA ASN A 1079 -9.94 37.92 22.85
C ASN A 1079 -10.35 36.44 22.85
N THR A 1080 -11.18 36.02 21.89
CA THR A 1080 -11.77 34.69 21.79
C THR A 1080 -11.71 34.21 20.35
N TYR A 1081 -11.56 32.91 20.10
CA TYR A 1081 -11.65 32.36 18.75
C TYR A 1081 -13.11 32.21 18.33
N GLY A 1082 -13.41 32.48 17.06
CA GLY A 1082 -14.72 32.27 16.47
C GLY A 1082 -14.64 32.17 14.95
N SER A 1083 -15.79 32.06 14.32
CA SER A 1083 -15.92 32.01 12.86
C SER A 1083 -16.74 33.20 12.36
N GLY A 1084 -16.49 33.63 11.15
CA GLY A 1084 -17.19 34.76 10.55
C GLY A 1084 -16.67 35.06 9.14
N SER A 1085 -16.99 36.25 8.64
CA SER A 1085 -16.48 36.72 7.36
C SER A 1085 -16.18 38.21 7.42
N PHE A 1086 -15.30 38.66 6.52
CA PHE A 1086 -14.97 40.07 6.33
C PHE A 1086 -14.70 40.35 4.85
N GLU A 1087 -14.93 41.59 4.44
CA GLU A 1087 -14.62 42.04 3.08
C GLU A 1087 -13.11 42.24 2.97
N ALA A 1088 -12.49 41.58 1.99
CA ALA A 1088 -11.07 41.67 1.71
C ALA A 1088 -10.69 43.05 1.18
N ASP A 1089 -9.41 43.41 1.27
CA ASP A 1089 -8.89 44.68 0.74
C ASP A 1089 -9.11 44.83 -0.78
N ALA A 1090 -9.11 43.70 -1.50
CA ALA A 1090 -9.40 43.63 -2.94
C ALA A 1090 -10.90 43.50 -3.27
N GLY A 1091 -11.80 43.53 -2.27
CA GLY A 1091 -13.26 43.63 -2.45
C GLY A 1091 -14.02 42.30 -2.60
N PHE A 1092 -13.37 41.15 -2.51
CA PHE A 1092 -14.02 39.85 -2.35
C PHE A 1092 -14.26 39.54 -0.85
N THR A 1093 -14.86 38.39 -0.50
CA THR A 1093 -15.16 38.05 0.90
C THR A 1093 -14.27 36.92 1.39
N TRP A 1094 -13.59 37.14 2.51
CA TRP A 1094 -12.93 36.09 3.28
C TRP A 1094 -13.89 35.49 4.31
N ASN A 1095 -13.96 34.17 4.36
CA ASN A 1095 -14.61 33.41 5.43
C ASN A 1095 -13.53 32.76 6.30
N TYR A 1096 -13.63 32.86 7.62
CA TYR A 1096 -12.66 32.27 8.53
C TYR A 1096 -13.34 31.40 9.59
N THR A 1097 -12.65 30.34 9.99
CA THR A 1097 -13.07 29.43 11.05
C THR A 1097 -12.04 29.38 12.17
N GLY A 1098 -12.50 29.67 13.38
CA GLY A 1098 -11.68 29.69 14.61
C GLY A 1098 -10.48 30.63 14.56
N GLY A 1099 -10.67 31.79 13.93
CA GLY A 1099 -9.76 32.94 13.97
C GLY A 1099 -10.12 33.91 15.09
N ARG A 1100 -9.16 34.74 15.49
CA ARG A 1100 -9.37 35.88 16.39
C ARG A 1100 -8.53 37.08 15.97
N LEU A 1101 -8.98 38.26 16.39
CA LEU A 1101 -8.30 39.52 16.10
C LEU A 1101 -7.01 39.66 16.92
N VAL A 1102 -5.96 40.07 16.23
CA VAL A 1102 -4.72 40.55 16.84
C VAL A 1102 -4.44 41.94 16.32
N ASP A 1103 -4.26 42.90 17.23
CA ASP A 1103 -3.95 44.28 16.85
C ASP A 1103 -3.04 44.96 17.88
N GLY A 1104 -2.62 46.20 17.59
CA GLY A 1104 -1.80 47.02 18.49
C GLY A 1104 -2.43 47.37 19.85
N SER A 1105 -3.66 46.91 20.15
CA SER A 1105 -4.38 47.09 21.41
C SER A 1105 -4.79 45.76 22.09
N THR A 1106 -4.96 44.70 21.31
CA THR A 1106 -5.55 43.41 21.67
C THR A 1106 -4.56 42.33 21.27
N ASN A 1107 -3.90 41.72 22.27
CA ASN A 1107 -2.83 40.73 22.06
C ASN A 1107 -1.64 41.26 21.24
N ALA A 1108 -1.30 42.54 21.44
CA ALA A 1108 -0.27 43.27 20.70
C ALA A 1108 1.12 42.60 20.65
N ASP A 1109 1.42 41.71 21.60
CA ASP A 1109 2.67 40.93 21.62
C ASP A 1109 2.73 39.87 20.50
N TYR A 1110 1.64 39.61 19.78
CA TYR A 1110 1.52 38.62 18.70
C TYR A 1110 1.08 39.22 17.36
N ALA A 1111 1.09 40.55 17.25
CA ALA A 1111 0.80 41.27 16.02
C ALA A 1111 2.05 41.33 15.15
N ILE A 1112 1.90 41.12 13.84
CA ILE A 1112 3.01 41.19 12.87
C ILE A 1112 3.17 42.63 12.41
N ASP A 1113 2.20 43.17 11.66
CA ASP A 1113 2.16 44.60 11.29
C ASP A 1113 0.73 45.16 11.32
N GLY A 1114 0.35 45.70 12.47
CA GLY A 1114 -0.97 46.30 12.63
C GLY A 1114 -2.01 45.26 13.04
N THR A 1115 -2.92 44.91 12.14
CA THR A 1115 -4.06 44.01 12.42
C THR A 1115 -3.83 42.71 11.68
N GLY A 1116 -3.92 41.57 12.36
CA GLY A 1116 -3.75 40.26 11.75
C GLY A 1116 -4.74 39.23 12.29
N LEU A 1117 -4.77 38.06 11.64
CA LEU A 1117 -5.65 36.95 12.00
C LEU A 1117 -4.85 35.87 12.72
N MET A 1118 -5.26 35.51 13.94
CA MET A 1118 -4.65 34.39 14.67
C MET A 1118 -5.57 33.17 14.70
N PHE A 1119 -5.06 32.05 14.22
CA PHE A 1119 -5.74 30.75 14.33
C PHE A 1119 -5.61 30.17 15.75
N GLY A 1120 -6.68 29.49 16.19
CA GLY A 1120 -6.69 28.71 17.42
C GLY A 1120 -5.74 27.52 17.40
N GLY A 1121 -5.58 26.84 18.54
CA GLY A 1121 -4.81 25.59 18.60
C GLY A 1121 -5.75 24.39 18.49
N GLY A 1122 -5.54 23.53 17.50
CA GLY A 1122 -6.28 22.29 17.27
C GLY A 1122 -7.59 22.41 16.47
N GLY A 1123 -7.89 21.35 15.68
CA GLY A 1123 -9.07 21.16 14.81
C GLY A 1123 -9.03 21.98 13.51
N ASP A 1124 -10.00 21.78 12.60
CA ASP A 1124 -10.05 22.45 11.28
C ASP A 1124 -10.21 23.99 11.42
N LYS A 1125 -9.14 24.74 11.18
CA LYS A 1125 -9.12 26.21 11.20
C LYS A 1125 -8.64 26.70 9.86
N SER A 1126 -9.42 27.54 9.21
CA SER A 1126 -9.11 28.01 7.87
C SER A 1126 -9.53 29.45 7.61
N LEU A 1127 -8.94 30.03 6.59
CA LEU A 1127 -9.31 31.30 5.97
C LEU A 1127 -9.50 31.00 4.48
N ILE A 1128 -10.72 31.14 3.95
CA ILE A 1128 -11.10 30.78 2.59
C ILE A 1128 -11.83 31.90 1.86
N ALA A 1129 -11.51 32.09 0.59
CA ALA A 1129 -12.23 32.94 -0.34
C ALA A 1129 -12.44 32.20 -1.66
N GLU A 1130 -13.66 32.27 -2.19
CA GLU A 1130 -14.07 31.58 -3.41
C GLU A 1130 -14.26 32.57 -4.56
N GLY A 1131 -13.90 32.16 -5.78
CA GLY A 1131 -14.12 32.91 -7.01
C GLY A 1131 -13.30 34.20 -7.14
N ILE A 1132 -12.03 34.19 -6.73
CA ILE A 1132 -11.12 35.31 -6.90
C ILE A 1132 -10.75 35.45 -8.40
N GLU A 1133 -11.02 36.61 -8.98
CA GLU A 1133 -10.74 36.89 -10.40
C GLU A 1133 -9.24 37.10 -10.67
N GLY A 1134 -8.74 36.63 -11.82
CA GLY A 1134 -7.42 37.01 -12.36
C GLY A 1134 -6.30 35.97 -12.28
N GLY A 1135 -6.60 34.75 -11.82
CA GLY A 1135 -5.62 33.68 -11.67
C GLY A 1135 -4.56 33.96 -10.61
N ILE A 1136 -3.69 32.97 -10.36
CA ILE A 1136 -2.65 33.07 -9.35
C ILE A 1136 -1.35 32.42 -9.83
N SER A 1137 -0.24 33.16 -9.71
CA SER A 1137 1.11 32.70 -10.03
C SER A 1137 1.95 32.45 -8.77
N SER A 1138 1.79 33.29 -7.75
CA SER A 1138 2.48 33.12 -6.47
C SER A 1138 1.67 33.71 -5.32
N ILE A 1139 1.92 33.21 -4.11
CA ILE A 1139 1.37 33.72 -2.85
C ILE A 1139 2.46 33.78 -1.80
N ARG A 1140 2.39 34.78 -0.93
CA ARG A 1140 3.23 34.88 0.26
C ARG A 1140 2.52 35.59 1.40
N PHE A 1141 2.86 35.24 2.63
CA PHE A 1141 2.39 35.91 3.83
C PHE A 1141 3.30 35.67 5.02
N ASP A 1142 3.19 36.56 6.00
CA ASP A 1142 3.94 36.47 7.23
C ASP A 1142 3.21 35.63 8.26
N MET A 1143 3.96 34.81 8.99
CA MET A 1143 3.45 34.02 10.11
C MET A 1143 4.24 34.33 11.38
N MET A 1144 3.57 34.36 12.52
CA MET A 1144 4.23 34.52 13.81
C MET A 1144 3.68 33.55 14.84
N LYS A 1145 4.57 33.09 15.72
CA LYS A 1145 4.21 32.31 16.88
C LYS A 1145 3.36 33.12 17.86
N ALA A 1146 2.13 32.67 18.09
CA ALA A 1146 1.32 33.15 19.18
C ALA A 1146 1.49 32.29 20.44
N PHE A 1147 1.56 32.95 21.60
CA PHE A 1147 1.71 32.36 22.93
C PHE A 1147 3.02 31.58 23.17
N THR A 1148 3.32 31.28 24.44
CA THR A 1148 4.61 30.71 24.86
C THR A 1148 4.64 29.17 24.87
N GLY A 1149 3.56 28.50 24.45
CA GLY A 1149 3.49 27.03 24.41
C GLY A 1149 4.40 26.45 23.34
N GLY A 1150 4.97 25.27 23.62
CA GLY A 1150 5.89 24.55 22.70
C GLY A 1150 5.21 23.66 21.67
N ALA A 1151 3.91 23.83 21.40
CA ALA A 1151 3.23 23.09 20.33
C ALA A 1151 3.72 23.58 18.96
N ASN A 1152 3.80 22.68 17.98
CA ASN A 1152 4.18 22.99 16.60
C ASN A 1152 3.16 23.92 15.94
N ARG A 1153 3.63 24.81 15.05
CA ARG A 1153 2.79 25.65 14.17
C ARG A 1153 3.15 25.35 12.74
N GLN A 1154 2.12 25.22 11.91
CA GLN A 1154 2.25 24.93 10.50
C GLN A 1154 0.94 25.29 9.82
N VAL A 1155 1.03 25.86 8.62
CA VAL A 1155 -0.13 26.16 7.78
C VAL A 1155 0.05 25.50 6.42
N GLU A 1156 -1.05 25.30 5.72
CA GLU A 1156 -1.09 24.74 4.37
C GLU A 1156 -2.01 25.57 3.50
N VAL A 1157 -1.62 25.80 2.26
CA VAL A 1157 -2.40 26.59 1.30
C VAL A 1157 -2.98 25.66 0.24
N PHE A 1158 -4.27 25.84 -0.03
CA PHE A 1158 -5.01 25.13 -1.06
C PHE A 1158 -5.51 26.11 -2.11
N VAL A 1159 -5.40 25.72 -3.38
CA VAL A 1159 -6.03 26.43 -4.51
C VAL A 1159 -6.97 25.47 -5.21
N ASN A 1160 -8.24 25.85 -5.37
CA ASN A 1160 -9.30 24.99 -5.94
C ASN A 1160 -9.40 23.60 -5.26
N GLY A 1161 -9.17 23.54 -3.94
CA GLY A 1161 -9.23 22.32 -3.14
C GLY A 1161 -7.98 21.44 -3.19
N ALA A 1162 -6.99 21.74 -4.03
CA ALA A 1162 -5.71 21.04 -4.08
C ALA A 1162 -4.68 21.73 -3.20
N SER A 1163 -3.92 20.99 -2.38
CA SER A 1163 -2.81 21.55 -1.62
C SER A 1163 -1.70 21.99 -2.58
N ILE A 1164 -1.29 23.25 -2.48
CA ILE A 1164 -0.24 23.84 -3.30
C ILE A 1164 1.05 24.11 -2.53
N GLY A 1165 1.01 23.99 -1.20
CA GLY A 1165 2.21 24.15 -0.39
C GLY A 1165 1.92 24.17 1.10
N THR A 1166 2.82 23.51 1.84
CA THR A 1166 2.77 23.42 3.29
C THR A 1166 3.96 24.16 3.88
N SER A 1167 3.71 25.03 4.86
CA SER A 1167 4.78 25.77 5.50
C SER A 1167 5.72 24.84 6.28
N GLN A 1168 6.94 25.29 6.54
CA GLN A 1168 7.79 24.63 7.52
C GLN A 1168 7.14 24.64 8.91
N VAL A 1169 7.40 23.60 9.70
CA VAL A 1169 6.99 23.56 11.11
C VAL A 1169 7.86 24.54 11.91
N PHE A 1170 7.23 25.40 12.72
CA PHE A 1170 7.97 26.34 13.57
C PHE A 1170 7.35 26.52 14.97
N GLY A 1171 8.11 27.15 15.87
CA GLY A 1171 7.62 27.52 17.20
C GLY A 1171 7.49 26.38 18.22
N ASN A 1172 8.16 25.25 18.02
CA ASN A 1172 8.17 24.09 18.93
C ASN A 1172 8.87 24.35 20.29
N ALA A 1173 9.72 25.36 20.39
CA ALA A 1173 10.38 25.73 21.64
C ALA A 1173 9.42 26.45 22.61
N SER A 1174 9.40 26.05 23.89
CA SER A 1174 8.66 26.78 24.92
C SER A 1174 9.29 28.16 25.18
N GLY A 1175 8.46 29.20 25.21
CA GLY A 1175 8.91 30.60 25.32
C GLY A 1175 8.24 31.51 24.30
N ALA A 1176 8.31 32.82 24.53
CA ALA A 1176 7.86 33.81 23.55
C ALA A 1176 8.87 33.87 22.40
N ASP A 1177 8.37 33.90 21.17
CA ASP A 1177 9.18 33.95 19.96
C ASP A 1177 8.57 34.99 19.02
N PRO A 1178 9.18 36.18 18.91
CA PRO A 1178 8.68 37.25 18.03
C PRO A 1178 9.18 37.10 16.59
N THR A 1179 9.80 35.96 16.24
CA THR A 1179 10.31 35.73 14.88
C THR A 1179 9.14 35.66 13.91
N ILE A 1180 9.19 36.51 12.88
CA ILE A 1180 8.29 36.45 11.73
C ILE A 1180 8.87 35.45 10.75
N VAL A 1181 8.06 34.48 10.37
CA VAL A 1181 8.37 33.43 9.40
C VAL A 1181 7.55 33.72 8.16
N GLU A 1182 8.20 34.16 7.09
CA GLU A 1182 7.54 34.32 5.79
C GLU A 1182 7.30 32.92 5.20
N PHE A 1183 6.08 32.70 4.69
CA PHE A 1183 5.75 31.54 3.88
C PHE A 1183 5.41 32.03 2.47
N PHE A 1184 5.98 31.38 1.45
CA PHE A 1184 5.71 31.71 0.07
C PHE A 1184 5.61 30.43 -0.76
N VAL A 1185 4.79 30.50 -1.80
CA VAL A 1185 4.65 29.47 -2.84
C VAL A 1185 4.67 30.19 -4.19
N GLU A 1186 5.58 29.80 -5.07
CA GLU A 1186 5.69 30.29 -6.45
C GLU A 1186 5.26 29.22 -7.44
N ASP A 1187 5.19 29.57 -8.72
CA ASP A 1187 4.84 28.67 -9.83
C ASP A 1187 3.48 27.95 -9.73
N ILE A 1188 2.53 28.53 -9.00
CA ILE A 1188 1.16 28.00 -8.87
C ILE A 1188 0.49 27.94 -10.25
N ASN A 1189 0.70 28.98 -11.06
CA ASN A 1189 0.34 29.06 -12.48
C ASN A 1189 -1.10 28.65 -12.83
N VAL A 1190 -2.05 28.95 -11.94
CA VAL A 1190 -3.49 28.70 -12.16
C VAL A 1190 -4.09 29.90 -12.88
N SER A 1191 -4.53 29.70 -14.12
CA SER A 1191 -5.21 30.73 -14.90
C SER A 1191 -6.72 30.76 -14.61
N GLY A 1192 -7.34 31.94 -14.69
CA GLY A 1192 -8.80 32.10 -14.53
C GLY A 1192 -9.22 32.30 -13.07
N ASP A 1193 -10.53 32.27 -12.79
CA ASP A 1193 -11.03 32.48 -11.42
C ASP A 1193 -10.67 31.27 -10.54
N PHE A 1194 -10.33 31.51 -9.27
CA PHE A 1194 -9.85 30.47 -8.37
C PHE A 1194 -10.36 30.63 -6.93
N ASP A 1195 -10.40 29.52 -6.20
CA ASP A 1195 -10.66 29.48 -4.76
C ASP A 1195 -9.34 29.36 -4.01
N LEU A 1196 -9.17 30.11 -2.92
CA LEU A 1196 -7.97 30.13 -2.10
C LEU A 1196 -8.31 29.86 -0.65
N GLU A 1197 -7.66 28.86 -0.06
CA GLU A 1197 -7.81 28.50 1.35
C GLU A 1197 -6.46 28.38 2.05
N ILE A 1198 -6.35 28.90 3.27
CA ILE A 1198 -5.19 28.75 4.16
C ILE A 1198 -5.66 28.03 5.42
N ARG A 1199 -5.13 26.82 5.68
CA ARG A 1199 -5.46 26.00 6.85
C ARG A 1199 -4.33 26.01 7.87
N SER A 1200 -4.67 26.08 9.16
CA SER A 1200 -3.72 25.77 10.23
C SER A 1200 -3.78 24.29 10.55
N ILE A 1201 -2.73 23.55 10.23
CA ILE A 1201 -2.69 22.08 10.31
C ILE A 1201 -1.95 21.55 11.55
N ALA A 1202 -1.38 22.44 12.37
CA ALA A 1202 -0.69 22.06 13.61
C ALA A 1202 -1.42 22.57 14.88
N GLY A 1203 -1.11 21.95 16.02
CA GLY A 1203 -1.79 22.22 17.29
C GLY A 1203 -1.48 23.55 17.98
N GLY A 1204 -0.47 24.30 17.53
CA GLY A 1204 -0.07 25.59 18.09
C GLY A 1204 -0.74 26.78 17.39
N GLN A 1205 -1.04 27.84 18.14
CA GLN A 1205 -1.66 29.06 17.61
C GLN A 1205 -0.69 29.86 16.74
N VAL A 1206 -1.09 30.24 15.53
CA VAL A 1206 -0.29 31.02 14.58
C VAL A 1206 -1.05 32.28 14.16
N THR A 1207 -0.36 33.42 14.19
CA THR A 1207 -0.85 34.67 13.57
C THR A 1207 -0.40 34.69 12.13
N ILE A 1208 -1.30 35.02 11.19
CA ILE A 1208 -0.98 35.34 9.80
C ILE A 1208 -1.30 36.81 9.51
N ASP A 1209 -0.50 37.43 8.67
CA ASP A 1209 -0.61 38.84 8.27
C ASP A 1209 0.10 39.07 6.92
N ASN A 1210 -0.06 40.26 6.33
CA ASN A 1210 0.64 40.69 5.11
C ASN A 1210 0.50 39.70 3.93
N LEU A 1211 -0.72 39.24 3.65
CA LEU A 1211 -0.94 38.31 2.55
C LEU A 1211 -0.85 39.03 1.21
N VAL A 1212 -0.01 38.54 0.30
CA VAL A 1212 0.20 39.08 -1.04
C VAL A 1212 0.19 37.95 -2.05
N TRP A 1213 -0.53 38.11 -3.15
CA TRP A 1213 -0.45 37.19 -4.28
C TRP A 1213 -0.40 37.95 -5.61
N THR A 1214 0.15 37.27 -6.62
CA THR A 1214 0.29 37.82 -7.97
C THR A 1214 -0.70 37.14 -8.92
N ALA A 1215 -1.35 37.96 -9.76
CA ALA A 1215 -2.24 37.47 -10.80
C ALA A 1215 -1.46 36.68 -11.87
N TYR A 1216 -2.06 35.61 -12.38
CA TYR A 1216 -1.48 34.85 -13.49
C TYR A 1216 -1.53 35.66 -14.79
N LEU A 1217 -0.37 35.95 -15.37
CA LEU A 1217 -0.25 36.61 -16.68
C LEU A 1217 0.19 35.59 -17.74
N PRO A 1218 -0.59 35.39 -18.83
CA PRO A 1218 -0.32 34.38 -19.85
C PRO A 1218 0.89 34.68 -20.75
#